data_AF-A0ABD1J5F4-F1
#
_entry.id   AF-A0ABD1J5F4-F1
#
_cell.length_a   1.000
_cell.length_b   1.000
_cell.length_c   1.000
_cell.angle_alpha   90.00
_cell.angle_beta   90.00
_cell.angle_gamma   90.00
#
_symmetry.space_group_name_H-M   'P 1'
#
loop_
_entity.id
_entity.type
_entity.pdbx_description
1 polymer ?
#
loop_
_entity_poly.entity_id
_entity_poly.type
_entity_poly.pdbx_seq_one_letter_code
_entity_poly.pdbx_strand_id
1 'polypeptide(L)'
;MEWLRVLGLFGFFIGFSGAQTSLSPSHSPSYLISAPKVLRHGIPTCLSVTILGDTPVLVVSEILNTNTSLSKTQSIIPGGATEMQELPAVPASDMSYWHPYQLVIKGYEGDNMVFSNSTFLRFSPTSSSTFIQTDKANYKPGQAVRIRVVSIHTDGRPLNSTVDIVIKDPRGNMIRQWLAVDSVLGIVSKEFQLSHNPPLGIWTIMTTVDDTTKERHFHVSHYVLPIFEVRVDVPKVVLQDEPFSGTVHAHYMYGKPVSGYMNITYTHFFHGISVHYNDGHKIDGTTDFTFALPEDKDYKRSSDYMYQYYEGYGGNEYVYITVSVTDDFTGLTYHCNASVTLVKCQYNLAFHGYPSIIRPSLNFSAQVKVSTYDDSPLSVEDQGKMLHLTVTQKRMSPWSWREEVFDFMVPRVQNWSKELAPSEIPVIEIIHPVPADGVVRFNIQLSSDVATLNIEARFEDAHKGLQLYNTYSSPSNSYIQLHSRGEPEIGVPLQLTVLSNFPLMSFHYLVMARGQLLMLGTESSGSFSLIPEHSWAPEACVLVYCVRPDGEIVNDALRVPVHQVLRNTVSLQWSQHTVSPGEEVDLEVSVSEPGSVVGILVVDKATRQPEADNDITNEKVLDELALYSMGGDSMDMENMGDPYSVFMGANLMVLTDATLHQRRNLRPEFPGEIAMLNDNKGDLMYDEDPVVRQYFPETWLWMDTDLGGFTEKSFPVTAPDSITSWVATAFVMSETLGLGIVNAPVELTVFQDFFIALNLPAYIIRGELLILKVNLFNYLDEDLEVMVTVAESESFEFVFPDSEGLSMASKRTVTVWSQNGTTVFFPIRPTALGEIPLSVKAISSYSSDAVYKTILVKPEGVEQSFTQTLFLELPPSPSSISKEISFTFPTDVVLGSERLQLTAVGDLLGPSITGLESLIQMPYGCGEQNMINFAPNIYILRYLKNIGQDDAATRERAISFMVQGYERELSYQREDGSFSAFGDSDTSGSTWLTAFVLRCFLQARAFISIDSVVLDRAAMWLTAYQDLSGQFQEPGRVIHTELQGGLDGPVSLTAYVLMALMEDDHVRTTYATQVSLARSFLEAKVDGGISSDYSLCLVTYALSLAGSAKATAAMNELLGRAVEEDGVPMWGGSSDEGLTESWQPRSTDIEMAGYVLLSLKRLFRLEQGLLLMKWLSLQRSHLGGYGSTQVSLTCSSGGIRLHAGQPNGAAVV
;
A
#
# COMPACT_ATOMS: atom_id res chain seq x y z
N MET A 1 -49.90 14.03 3.30
CA MET A 1 -50.96 15.06 3.26
C MET A 1 -50.30 16.37 3.65
N GLU A 2 -50.80 17.49 3.12
CA GLU A 2 -50.23 18.85 3.30
C GLU A 2 -48.81 19.04 2.70
N TRP A 3 -48.45 20.15 2.06
CA TRP A 3 -49.21 21.37 1.71
C TRP A 3 -49.42 21.56 0.19
N LEU A 4 -50.32 22.49 -0.15
CA LEU A 4 -50.64 22.92 -1.52
C LEU A 4 -50.91 24.44 -1.51
N ARG A 5 -50.32 25.19 -2.47
CA ARG A 5 -50.63 26.61 -2.83
C ARG A 5 -50.22 27.68 -1.78
N VAL A 6 -49.72 28.90 -2.09
CA VAL A 6 -49.71 29.71 -3.33
C VAL A 6 -48.82 30.98 -3.19
N LEU A 7 -48.19 31.42 -4.30
CA LEU A 7 -47.65 32.77 -4.69
C LEU A 7 -46.85 33.66 -3.69
N GLY A 8 -45.69 34.19 -4.16
CA GLY A 8 -44.80 35.07 -3.37
C GLY A 8 -44.00 36.20 -4.08
N LEU A 9 -43.96 36.27 -5.43
CA LEU A 9 -43.35 37.35 -6.24
C LEU A 9 -41.81 37.57 -6.17
N PHE A 10 -41.32 38.38 -7.12
CA PHE A 10 -39.92 38.75 -7.44
C PHE A 10 -39.03 37.62 -8.03
N GLY A 11 -38.30 37.82 -9.14
CA GLY A 11 -38.35 38.99 -10.03
C GLY A 11 -37.52 38.83 -11.33
N PHE A 12 -38.03 39.41 -12.42
CA PHE A 12 -37.34 39.77 -13.67
C PHE A 12 -36.20 38.86 -14.19
N PHE A 13 -36.55 37.94 -15.09
CA PHE A 13 -35.67 37.64 -16.22
C PHE A 13 -35.57 38.89 -17.12
N ILE A 14 -34.47 39.63 -17.04
CA ILE A 14 -34.08 40.56 -18.10
C ILE A 14 -33.22 39.78 -19.09
N GLY A 15 -33.80 39.44 -20.24
CA GLY A 15 -33.02 38.92 -21.35
C GLY A 15 -32.17 40.03 -21.95
N PHE A 16 -30.87 40.05 -21.66
CA PHE A 16 -29.92 40.73 -22.53
C PHE A 16 -29.69 39.86 -23.76
N SER A 17 -30.37 40.21 -24.85
CA SER A 17 -30.03 39.73 -26.19
C SER A 17 -28.56 39.98 -26.46
N GLY A 18 -27.84 38.96 -26.94
CA GLY A 18 -26.51 39.16 -27.53
C GLY A 18 -26.64 40.14 -28.70
N ALA A 19 -26.21 41.38 -28.48
CA ALA A 19 -26.32 42.42 -29.50
C ALA A 19 -25.36 42.08 -30.63
N GLN A 20 -25.88 41.95 -31.85
CA GLN A 20 -25.04 41.91 -33.04
C GLN A 20 -24.30 43.24 -33.13
N THR A 21 -23.01 43.24 -32.78
CA THR A 21 -22.10 44.36 -33.04
C THR A 21 -21.94 44.49 -34.55
N SER A 22 -22.70 45.40 -35.14
CA SER A 22 -22.59 45.79 -36.54
C SER A 22 -21.13 46.14 -36.87
N LEU A 23 -20.66 45.75 -38.07
CA LEU A 23 -19.30 46.05 -38.51
C LEU A 23 -18.99 47.54 -38.35
N SER A 24 -17.96 47.82 -37.55
CA SER A 24 -17.26 49.09 -37.46
C SER A 24 -15.79 48.84 -37.85
N PRO A 25 -15.07 49.86 -38.34
CA PRO A 25 -13.90 49.61 -39.17
C PRO A 25 -12.68 49.15 -38.35
N SER A 26 -12.12 47.99 -38.74
CA SER A 26 -10.72 47.59 -38.56
C SER A 26 -10.02 48.11 -37.30
N HIS A 27 -10.43 47.62 -36.13
CA HIS A 27 -9.56 47.62 -34.97
C HIS A 27 -8.49 46.54 -35.19
N SER A 28 -7.21 46.91 -35.13
CA SER A 28 -6.13 45.93 -34.99
C SER A 28 -6.22 45.29 -33.59
N PRO A 29 -5.98 43.97 -33.45
CA PRO A 29 -5.91 43.34 -32.13
C PRO A 29 -4.76 43.95 -31.33
N SER A 30 -4.93 44.06 -30.01
CA SER A 30 -4.03 44.81 -29.13
C SER A 30 -3.27 43.93 -28.14
N TYR A 31 -3.80 42.76 -27.74
CA TYR A 31 -3.12 41.87 -26.79
C TYR A 31 -3.46 40.39 -26.98
N LEU A 32 -2.52 39.53 -26.58
CA LEU A 32 -2.77 38.10 -26.35
C LEU A 32 -2.02 37.68 -25.08
N ILE A 33 -2.76 37.14 -24.11
CA ILE A 33 -2.24 36.74 -22.81
C ILE A 33 -2.60 35.27 -22.57
N SER A 34 -1.61 34.44 -22.22
CA SER A 34 -1.80 33.03 -21.93
C SER A 34 -1.50 32.73 -20.46
N ALA A 35 -2.41 32.03 -19.80
CA ALA A 35 -2.35 31.66 -18.39
C ALA A 35 -2.53 30.14 -18.22
N PRO A 36 -1.89 29.48 -17.24
CA PRO A 36 -2.18 28.08 -16.91
C PRO A 36 -3.68 27.85 -16.60
N LYS A 37 -4.27 26.76 -17.12
CA LYS A 37 -5.67 26.35 -16.83
C LYS A 37 -5.89 26.05 -15.33
N VAL A 38 -4.82 25.61 -14.65
CA VAL A 38 -4.83 25.15 -13.25
C VAL A 38 -3.99 26.07 -12.35
N LEU A 39 -4.59 26.54 -11.26
CA LEU A 39 -3.93 27.22 -10.14
C LEU A 39 -3.58 26.19 -9.06
N ARG A 40 -2.32 26.18 -8.61
CA ARG A 40 -1.85 25.36 -7.48
C ARG A 40 -1.48 26.29 -6.32
N HIS A 41 -1.72 25.88 -5.07
CA HIS A 41 -1.28 26.63 -3.89
C HIS A 41 0.24 26.53 -3.73
N GLY A 42 0.85 27.49 -3.01
CA GLY A 42 2.30 27.53 -2.75
C GLY A 42 3.22 27.79 -3.96
N ILE A 43 2.73 27.62 -5.19
CA ILE A 43 3.49 27.72 -6.44
C ILE A 43 3.17 29.07 -7.15
N PRO A 44 4.18 29.86 -7.58
CA PRO A 44 3.97 31.06 -8.39
C PRO A 44 3.33 30.75 -9.74
N THR A 45 2.50 31.67 -10.24
CA THR A 45 1.77 31.52 -11.52
C THR A 45 2.38 32.41 -12.59
N CYS A 46 3.17 31.82 -13.49
CA CYS A 46 3.76 32.53 -14.63
C CYS A 46 2.73 32.74 -15.76
N LEU A 47 2.53 33.99 -16.16
CA LEU A 47 1.72 34.37 -17.32
C LEU A 47 2.62 34.73 -18.50
N SER A 48 2.18 34.43 -19.72
CA SER A 48 2.75 34.98 -20.95
C SER A 48 1.91 36.19 -21.38
N VAL A 49 2.54 37.36 -21.53
CA VAL A 49 1.86 38.62 -21.90
C VAL A 49 2.44 39.14 -23.21
N THR A 50 1.62 39.20 -24.25
CA THR A 50 2.01 39.72 -25.58
C THR A 50 1.20 40.96 -25.94
N ILE A 51 1.91 42.03 -26.31
CA ILE A 51 1.30 43.26 -26.82
C ILE A 51 1.46 43.30 -28.34
N LEU A 52 0.34 43.41 -29.05
CA LEU A 52 0.28 43.28 -30.51
C LEU A 52 0.39 44.62 -31.26
N GLY A 53 0.25 45.74 -30.54
CA GLY A 53 0.50 47.10 -31.07
C GLY A 53 1.94 47.56 -30.85
N ASP A 54 2.33 48.65 -31.53
CA ASP A 54 3.70 49.19 -31.49
C ASP A 54 4.05 49.96 -30.19
N THR A 55 3.07 50.30 -29.34
CA THR A 55 3.30 51.10 -28.12
C THR A 55 3.42 50.23 -26.87
N PRO A 56 4.26 50.61 -25.88
CA PRO A 56 4.44 49.85 -24.64
C PRO A 56 3.25 50.04 -23.69
N VAL A 57 2.78 48.95 -23.09
CA VAL A 57 1.57 48.92 -22.24
C VAL A 57 1.94 48.45 -20.84
N LEU A 58 1.46 49.16 -19.81
CA LEU A 58 1.50 48.69 -18.42
C LEU A 58 0.41 47.65 -18.20
N VAL A 59 0.78 46.40 -17.96
CA VAL A 59 -0.16 45.30 -17.73
C VAL A 59 -0.17 44.94 -16.25
N VAL A 60 -1.36 44.99 -15.64
CA VAL A 60 -1.62 44.66 -14.23
C VAL A 60 -2.46 43.38 -14.18
N SER A 61 -1.94 42.33 -13.55
CA SER A 61 -2.62 41.05 -13.36
C SER A 61 -2.92 40.80 -11.88
N GLU A 62 -4.08 40.23 -11.59
CA GLU A 62 -4.62 40.10 -10.24
C GLU A 62 -5.49 38.84 -10.11
N ILE A 63 -5.19 37.97 -9.14
CA ILE A 63 -6.01 36.80 -8.80
C ILE A 63 -6.97 37.19 -7.68
N LEU A 64 -8.26 37.07 -7.95
CA LEU A 64 -9.35 37.34 -7.01
C LEU A 64 -9.99 36.04 -6.50
N ASN A 65 -10.39 36.04 -5.23
CA ASN A 65 -11.34 35.08 -4.65
C ASN A 65 -12.47 35.88 -3.97
N THR A 66 -13.72 35.67 -4.36
CA THR A 66 -14.92 36.37 -3.81
C THR A 66 -14.80 37.90 -3.69
N ASN A 67 -14.06 38.55 -4.60
CA ASN A 67 -13.68 39.98 -4.64
C ASN A 67 -12.56 40.42 -3.68
N THR A 68 -11.92 39.51 -2.94
CA THR A 68 -10.63 39.75 -2.29
C THR A 68 -9.49 39.53 -3.28
N SER A 69 -8.42 40.33 -3.22
CA SER A 69 -7.22 40.14 -4.04
C SER A 69 -6.19 39.31 -3.28
N LEU A 70 -5.84 38.14 -3.81
CA LEU A 70 -4.92 37.19 -3.17
C LEU A 70 -3.49 37.29 -3.72
N SER A 71 -3.34 37.62 -5.00
CA SER A 71 -2.04 37.81 -5.66
C SER A 71 -2.16 38.87 -6.74
N LYS A 72 -1.14 39.74 -6.87
CA LYS A 72 -1.13 40.86 -7.81
C LYS A 72 0.29 41.18 -8.27
N THR A 73 0.43 41.51 -9.55
CA THR A 73 1.71 41.87 -10.18
C THR A 73 1.48 42.90 -11.28
N GLN A 74 2.53 43.62 -11.67
CA GLN A 74 2.47 44.58 -12.79
C GLN A 74 3.82 44.75 -13.47
N SER A 75 3.82 44.86 -14.81
CA SER A 75 5.01 45.13 -15.61
C SER A 75 4.66 45.93 -16.87
N ILE A 76 5.63 46.66 -17.41
CA ILE A 76 5.48 47.41 -18.67
C ILE A 76 6.04 46.52 -19.78
N ILE A 77 5.18 46.11 -20.72
CA ILE A 77 5.54 45.21 -21.81
C ILE A 77 5.79 46.02 -23.09
N PRO A 78 6.90 45.82 -23.81
CA PRO A 78 7.15 46.47 -25.09
C PRO A 78 6.12 46.09 -26.16
N GLY A 79 5.82 47.03 -27.07
CA GLY A 79 5.00 46.74 -28.24
C GLY A 79 5.67 45.72 -29.17
N GLY A 80 4.88 44.78 -29.70
CA GLY A 80 5.34 43.69 -30.56
C GLY A 80 6.08 42.55 -29.86
N ALA A 81 6.22 42.59 -28.53
CA ALA A 81 6.96 41.59 -27.74
C ALA A 81 6.04 40.70 -26.90
N THR A 82 6.53 39.49 -26.61
CA THR A 82 6.02 38.59 -25.56
C THR A 82 6.98 38.62 -24.37
N GLU A 83 6.45 38.84 -23.17
CA GLU A 83 7.21 38.90 -21.91
C GLU A 83 6.56 38.01 -20.84
N MET A 84 7.36 37.54 -19.88
CA MET A 84 6.85 36.76 -18.75
C MET A 84 6.41 37.68 -17.62
N GLN A 85 5.25 37.39 -17.02
CA GLN A 85 4.75 38.09 -15.85
C GLN A 85 4.40 37.08 -14.74
N GLU A 86 5.23 37.02 -13.70
CA GLU A 86 5.04 36.13 -12.55
C GLU A 86 4.08 36.75 -11.52
N LEU A 87 3.06 35.98 -11.14
CA LEU A 87 2.18 36.24 -10.00
C LEU A 87 2.70 35.49 -8.77
N PRO A 88 2.90 36.17 -7.61
CA PRO A 88 3.22 35.52 -6.34
C PRO A 88 2.26 34.37 -6.00
N ALA A 89 2.78 33.34 -5.34
CA ALA A 89 2.02 32.17 -4.91
C ALA A 89 0.81 32.54 -4.02
N VAL A 90 -0.30 31.84 -4.21
CA VAL A 90 -1.52 32.03 -3.39
C VAL A 90 -1.39 31.24 -2.07
N PRO A 91 -1.66 31.86 -0.90
CA PRO A 91 -1.59 31.19 0.40
C PRO A 91 -2.63 30.08 0.57
N ALA A 92 -2.27 29.02 1.31
CA ALA A 92 -3.16 27.90 1.61
C ALA A 92 -4.33 28.24 2.56
N SER A 93 -4.30 29.38 3.25
CA SER A 93 -5.35 29.80 4.20
C SER A 93 -6.73 30.02 3.57
N ASP A 94 -6.81 30.24 2.26
CA ASP A 94 -8.01 30.67 1.55
C ASP A 94 -8.59 29.58 0.62
N MET A 95 -8.39 28.30 0.97
CA MET A 95 -8.85 27.09 0.26
C MET A 95 -10.39 26.93 0.21
N SER A 96 -11.06 27.86 -0.47
CA SER A 96 -12.51 27.86 -0.65
C SER A 96 -12.91 27.12 -1.93
N TYR A 97 -12.93 25.78 -1.88
CA TYR A 97 -13.38 24.90 -2.97
C TYR A 97 -14.76 25.28 -3.57
N TRP A 98 -15.58 25.99 -2.80
CA TRP A 98 -16.93 26.45 -3.19
C TRP A 98 -16.94 27.73 -4.03
N HIS A 99 -15.81 28.41 -4.20
CA HIS A 99 -15.72 29.70 -4.89
C HIS A 99 -14.61 29.68 -5.96
N PRO A 100 -14.91 30.03 -7.23
CA PRO A 100 -13.92 30.00 -8.29
C PRO A 100 -12.94 31.17 -8.17
N TYR A 101 -11.63 30.88 -8.29
CA TYR A 101 -10.59 31.89 -8.41
C TYR A 101 -10.71 32.58 -9.77
N GLN A 102 -10.68 33.91 -9.81
CA GLN A 102 -10.79 34.70 -11.04
C GLN A 102 -9.50 35.46 -11.30
N LEU A 103 -8.82 35.16 -12.41
CA LEU A 103 -7.71 35.96 -12.90
C LEU A 103 -8.28 37.15 -13.68
N VAL A 104 -7.94 38.37 -13.25
CA VAL A 104 -8.33 39.64 -13.87
C VAL A 104 -7.09 40.37 -14.36
N ILE A 105 -7.09 40.84 -15.60
CA ILE A 105 -5.93 41.49 -16.23
C ILE A 105 -6.36 42.77 -16.95
N LYS A 106 -5.57 43.85 -16.78
CA LYS A 106 -5.84 45.20 -17.30
C LYS A 106 -4.59 45.81 -17.91
N GLY A 107 -4.71 46.37 -19.11
CA GLY A 107 -3.63 47.07 -19.82
C GLY A 107 -3.86 48.58 -19.84
N TYR A 108 -2.81 49.37 -19.63
CA TYR A 108 -2.85 50.83 -19.56
C TYR A 108 -1.78 51.49 -20.45
N GLU A 109 -2.17 52.53 -21.19
CA GLU A 109 -1.29 53.43 -21.93
C GLU A 109 -1.38 54.83 -21.28
N GLY A 110 -0.39 55.14 -20.43
CA GLY A 110 -0.52 56.24 -19.47
C GLY A 110 -1.64 55.97 -18.46
N ASP A 111 -2.50 56.96 -18.22
CA ASP A 111 -3.69 56.80 -17.35
C ASP A 111 -4.88 56.11 -18.06
N ASN A 112 -4.81 55.87 -19.37
CA ASN A 112 -5.92 55.31 -20.15
C ASN A 112 -5.87 53.78 -20.13
N MET A 113 -6.95 53.13 -19.69
CA MET A 113 -7.10 51.68 -19.77
C MET A 113 -7.43 51.26 -21.22
N VAL A 114 -6.53 50.51 -21.85
CA VAL A 114 -6.64 50.04 -23.24
C VAL A 114 -7.47 48.75 -23.32
N PHE A 115 -7.25 47.83 -22.38
CA PHE A 115 -8.01 46.57 -22.29
C PHE A 115 -8.25 46.12 -20.85
N SER A 116 -9.28 45.31 -20.64
CA SER A 116 -9.56 44.62 -19.37
C SER A 116 -10.28 43.30 -19.69
N ASN A 117 -9.80 42.18 -19.16
CA ASN A 117 -10.38 40.85 -19.39
C ASN A 117 -10.21 39.95 -18.14
N SER A 118 -10.92 38.82 -18.08
CA SER A 118 -10.81 37.88 -16.95
C SER A 118 -11.27 36.46 -17.28
N THR A 119 -10.65 35.46 -16.64
CA THR A 119 -11.07 34.05 -16.68
C THR A 119 -11.11 33.42 -15.28
N PHE A 120 -11.77 32.27 -15.14
CA PHE A 120 -11.76 31.48 -13.90
C PHE A 120 -10.68 30.40 -13.97
N LEU A 121 -9.82 30.32 -12.95
CA LEU A 121 -8.78 29.30 -12.82
C LEU A 121 -9.33 28.07 -12.08
N ARG A 122 -8.99 26.86 -12.53
CA ARG A 122 -9.31 25.62 -11.80
C ARG A 122 -8.30 25.45 -10.66
N PHE A 123 -8.75 25.41 -9.41
CA PHE A 123 -7.86 25.11 -8.28
C PHE A 123 -7.49 23.63 -8.25
N SER A 124 -6.25 23.31 -7.88
CA SER A 124 -5.83 21.95 -7.49
C SER A 124 -5.06 21.99 -6.17
N PRO A 125 -5.38 21.10 -5.20
CA PRO A 125 -4.61 20.97 -3.96
C PRO A 125 -3.25 20.27 -4.17
N THR A 126 -3.05 19.57 -5.29
CA THR A 126 -1.80 18.87 -5.60
C THR A 126 -0.69 19.84 -6.02
N SER A 127 0.17 20.19 -5.06
CA SER A 127 1.39 21.00 -5.21
C SER A 127 2.69 20.19 -4.99
N SER A 128 2.58 18.95 -4.54
CA SER A 128 3.67 18.08 -4.12
C SER A 128 3.34 16.61 -4.32
N SER A 129 4.37 15.79 -4.51
CA SER A 129 4.23 14.34 -4.69
C SER A 129 4.83 13.58 -3.53
N THR A 130 4.14 12.55 -3.09
CA THR A 130 4.50 11.74 -1.91
C THR A 130 4.49 10.27 -2.28
N PHE A 131 5.59 9.59 -1.97
CA PHE A 131 5.81 8.17 -2.21
C PHE A 131 5.85 7.42 -0.87
N ILE A 132 5.40 6.17 -0.86
CA ILE A 132 5.39 5.30 0.32
C ILE A 132 6.18 4.03 -0.04
N GLN A 133 7.32 3.84 0.62
CA GLN A 133 8.16 2.63 0.52
C GLN A 133 7.91 1.77 1.77
N THR A 134 7.86 0.46 1.59
CA THR A 134 7.90 -0.52 2.70
C THR A 134 9.10 -1.44 2.54
N ASP A 135 9.57 -2.11 3.60
CA ASP A 135 10.74 -3.00 3.47
C ASP A 135 10.47 -4.22 2.58
N LYS A 136 9.21 -4.68 2.55
CA LYS A 136 8.73 -5.70 1.62
C LYS A 136 7.24 -5.54 1.31
N ALA A 137 6.74 -6.33 0.36
CA ALA A 137 5.33 -6.35 -0.04
C ALA A 137 4.48 -7.36 0.78
N ASN A 138 5.07 -8.46 1.24
CA ASN A 138 4.40 -9.54 1.96
C ASN A 138 4.95 -9.68 3.39
N TYR A 139 4.08 -9.85 4.39
CA TYR A 139 4.47 -10.03 5.79
C TYR A 139 3.81 -11.24 6.43
N LYS A 140 4.56 -11.90 7.31
CA LYS A 140 4.05 -12.98 8.16
C LYS A 140 3.49 -12.38 9.46
N PRO A 141 2.47 -13.01 10.07
CA PRO A 141 2.03 -12.70 11.43
C PRO A 141 3.20 -12.59 12.42
N GLY A 142 3.23 -11.50 13.20
CA GLY A 142 4.30 -11.22 14.17
C GLY A 142 5.53 -10.51 13.62
N GLN A 143 5.58 -10.13 12.34
CA GLN A 143 6.68 -9.33 11.79
C GLN A 143 6.44 -7.81 11.95
N ALA A 144 7.53 -7.05 12.00
CA ALA A 144 7.48 -5.61 11.88
C ALA A 144 7.34 -5.19 10.41
N VAL A 145 6.45 -4.23 10.14
CA VAL A 145 6.30 -3.52 8.87
C VAL A 145 7.06 -2.21 8.98
N ARG A 146 8.11 -2.03 8.16
CA ARG A 146 8.86 -0.77 8.12
C ARG A 146 8.34 0.10 6.99
N ILE A 147 8.21 1.39 7.25
CA ILE A 147 7.54 2.35 6.39
C ILE A 147 8.41 3.60 6.27
N ARG A 148 8.67 4.03 5.03
CA ARG A 148 9.18 5.37 4.70
C ARG A 148 8.12 6.11 3.90
N VAL A 149 7.96 7.39 4.20
CA VAL A 149 7.21 8.35 3.40
C VAL A 149 8.23 9.36 2.87
N VAL A 150 8.22 9.62 1.56
CA VAL A 150 9.16 10.53 0.88
C VAL A 150 8.36 11.55 0.09
N SER A 151 8.43 12.82 0.49
CA SER A 151 7.66 13.92 -0.09
C SER A 151 8.55 14.95 -0.80
N ILE A 152 8.18 15.32 -2.02
CA ILE A 152 8.91 16.26 -2.88
C ILE A 152 8.03 17.34 -3.49
N HIS A 153 8.64 18.49 -3.77
CA HIS A 153 8.10 19.54 -4.63
C HIS A 153 8.16 19.14 -6.12
N THR A 154 7.42 19.88 -6.96
CA THR A 154 7.37 19.64 -8.42
C THR A 154 8.69 19.85 -9.16
N ASP A 155 9.72 20.43 -8.54
CA ASP A 155 11.08 20.55 -9.09
C ASP A 155 11.99 19.35 -8.72
N GLY A 156 11.55 18.47 -7.82
CA GLY A 156 12.28 17.31 -7.31
C GLY A 156 12.90 17.49 -5.92
N ARG A 157 12.80 18.68 -5.29
CA ARG A 157 13.38 18.96 -3.97
C ARG A 157 12.54 18.42 -2.80
N PRO A 158 13.17 18.16 -1.64
CA PRO A 158 12.45 17.70 -0.44
C PRO A 158 11.40 18.70 0.06
N LEU A 159 10.21 18.20 0.39
CA LEU A 159 9.15 18.96 1.06
C LEU A 159 9.23 18.75 2.57
N ASN A 160 9.71 19.75 3.30
CA ASN A 160 9.72 19.73 4.77
C ASN A 160 8.38 20.20 5.35
N SER A 161 7.37 19.32 5.37
CA SER A 161 6.11 19.51 6.09
C SER A 161 5.74 18.31 6.99
N THR A 162 4.68 18.46 7.78
CA THR A 162 4.22 17.43 8.73
C THR A 162 3.37 16.36 8.04
N VAL A 163 3.68 15.09 8.29
CA VAL A 163 3.02 13.93 7.69
C VAL A 163 2.08 13.25 8.69
N ASP A 164 0.84 13.02 8.29
CA ASP A 164 -0.08 12.09 8.96
C ASP A 164 0.07 10.70 8.30
N ILE A 165 0.17 9.64 9.10
CA ILE A 165 0.30 8.24 8.63
C ILE A 165 -0.72 7.37 9.35
N VAL A 166 -1.57 6.67 8.59
CA VAL A 166 -2.67 5.82 9.10
C VAL A 166 -2.57 4.42 8.48
N ILE A 167 -2.69 3.36 9.31
CA ILE A 167 -2.70 1.96 8.87
C ILE A 167 -4.10 1.38 9.11
N LYS A 168 -4.64 0.71 8.09
CA LYS A 168 -5.96 0.05 8.10
C LYS A 168 -5.87 -1.45 7.83
N ASP A 169 -6.76 -2.21 8.48
CA ASP A 169 -6.94 -3.65 8.23
C ASP A 169 -7.63 -3.92 6.88
N PRO A 170 -7.73 -5.19 6.43
CA PRO A 170 -8.39 -5.57 5.18
C PRO A 170 -9.90 -5.30 5.09
N ARG A 171 -10.53 -4.77 6.15
CA ARG A 171 -11.94 -4.33 6.18
C ARG A 171 -12.05 -2.80 6.38
N GLY A 172 -10.92 -2.09 6.32
CA GLY A 172 -10.84 -0.63 6.39
C GLY A 172 -10.82 -0.04 7.80
N ASN A 173 -10.80 -0.85 8.86
CA ASN A 173 -10.78 -0.38 10.24
C ASN A 173 -9.41 0.25 10.56
N MET A 174 -9.37 1.40 11.24
CA MET A 174 -8.11 2.00 11.66
C MET A 174 -7.44 1.19 12.79
N ILE A 175 -6.19 0.77 12.55
CA ILE A 175 -5.36 -0.01 13.49
C ILE A 175 -4.29 0.85 14.17
N ARG A 176 -3.63 1.72 13.40
CA ARG A 176 -2.56 2.59 13.90
C ARG A 176 -2.62 3.95 13.21
N GLN A 177 -2.28 5.00 13.94
CA GLN A 177 -2.04 6.32 13.38
C GLN A 177 -0.84 6.99 14.04
N TRP A 178 -0.14 7.83 13.29
CA TRP A 178 0.76 8.88 13.76
C TRP A 178 0.28 10.18 13.10
N LEU A 179 0.18 11.25 13.88
CA LEU A 179 -0.33 12.54 13.41
C LEU A 179 0.74 13.62 13.59
N ALA A 180 0.77 14.58 12.68
CA ALA A 180 1.68 15.72 12.64
C ALA A 180 3.17 15.33 12.84
N VAL A 181 3.66 14.34 12.08
CA VAL A 181 5.05 13.88 12.18
C VAL A 181 5.96 14.79 11.34
N ASP A 182 6.90 15.48 11.99
CA ASP A 182 7.92 16.27 11.29
C ASP A 182 8.76 15.39 10.35
N SER A 183 9.00 15.87 9.13
CA SER A 183 9.88 15.23 8.14
C SER A 183 11.29 15.84 8.16
N VAL A 184 12.28 15.03 7.77
CA VAL A 184 13.69 15.44 7.64
C VAL A 184 14.12 15.26 6.19
N LEU A 185 14.39 16.35 5.49
CA LEU A 185 14.52 16.38 4.03
C LEU A 185 13.33 15.68 3.33
N GLY A 186 12.11 15.95 3.78
CA GLY A 186 10.89 15.31 3.25
C GLY A 186 10.78 13.80 3.49
N ILE A 187 11.65 13.20 4.30
CA ILE A 187 11.60 11.77 4.66
C ILE A 187 10.99 11.60 6.06
N VAL A 188 10.06 10.66 6.21
CA VAL A 188 9.53 10.19 7.50
C VAL A 188 9.57 8.66 7.57
N SER A 189 10.32 8.13 8.55
CA SER A 189 10.40 6.68 8.80
C SER A 189 9.62 6.26 10.05
N LYS A 190 8.91 5.13 9.98
CA LYS A 190 8.15 4.51 11.08
C LYS A 190 8.20 2.98 10.99
N GLU A 191 7.91 2.31 12.10
CA GLU A 191 7.80 0.86 12.20
C GLU A 191 6.47 0.49 12.88
N PHE A 192 5.81 -0.56 12.38
CA PHE A 192 4.55 -1.10 12.91
C PHE A 192 4.69 -2.60 13.19
N GLN A 193 4.63 -2.99 14.45
CA GLN A 193 4.66 -4.40 14.86
C GLN A 193 3.28 -5.05 14.65
N LEU A 194 3.16 -5.98 13.69
CA LEU A 194 1.96 -6.79 13.52
C LEU A 194 1.77 -7.74 14.71
N SER A 195 0.52 -7.96 15.09
CA SER A 195 0.12 -9.06 15.99
C SER A 195 0.63 -10.42 15.50
N HIS A 196 0.87 -11.36 16.42
CA HIS A 196 1.18 -12.76 16.07
C HIS A 196 0.04 -13.50 15.36
N ASN A 197 -1.21 -12.99 15.37
CA ASN A 197 -2.28 -13.45 14.48
C ASN A 197 -3.14 -12.22 14.07
N PRO A 198 -2.73 -11.46 13.05
CA PRO A 198 -3.46 -10.31 12.55
C PRO A 198 -4.56 -10.77 11.58
N PRO A 199 -5.54 -9.90 11.23
CA PRO A 199 -6.36 -10.07 10.04
C PRO A 199 -5.50 -10.33 8.79
N LEU A 200 -5.66 -11.50 8.16
CA LEU A 200 -4.95 -11.84 6.92
C LEU A 200 -5.63 -11.18 5.71
N GLY A 201 -4.86 -10.77 4.71
CA GLY A 201 -5.36 -10.10 3.51
C GLY A 201 -4.54 -8.89 3.08
N ILE A 202 -5.15 -7.98 2.33
CA ILE A 202 -4.52 -6.74 1.85
C ILE A 202 -4.73 -5.63 2.88
N TRP A 203 -3.65 -5.04 3.35
CA TRP A 203 -3.59 -3.93 4.29
C TRP A 203 -3.27 -2.63 3.56
N THR A 204 -3.70 -1.50 4.13
CA THR A 204 -3.49 -0.18 3.50
C THR A 204 -2.81 0.79 4.46
N ILE A 205 -1.71 1.37 3.99
CA ILE A 205 -1.05 2.54 4.56
C ILE A 205 -1.59 3.76 3.81
N MET A 206 -2.16 4.72 4.52
CA MET A 206 -2.56 6.02 3.98
C MET A 206 -1.66 7.10 4.58
N THR A 207 -1.18 8.03 3.77
CA THR A 207 -0.36 9.16 4.22
C THR A 207 -0.96 10.46 3.71
N THR A 208 -1.11 11.46 4.58
CA THR A 208 -1.61 12.78 4.21
C THR A 208 -0.53 13.83 4.46
N VAL A 209 -0.27 14.64 3.44
CA VAL A 209 0.73 15.72 3.41
C VAL A 209 0.09 16.89 2.68
N ASP A 210 0.08 18.08 3.31
CA ASP A 210 -0.51 19.32 2.76
C ASP A 210 -1.92 19.10 2.14
N ASP A 211 -2.83 18.53 2.94
CA ASP A 211 -4.20 18.10 2.59
C ASP A 211 -4.32 17.09 1.41
N THR A 212 -3.20 16.58 0.89
CA THR A 212 -3.15 15.56 -0.17
C THR A 212 -2.88 14.18 0.41
N THR A 213 -3.83 13.25 0.23
CA THR A 213 -3.69 11.86 0.69
C THR A 213 -3.20 10.95 -0.44
N LYS A 214 -2.21 10.10 -0.13
CA LYS A 214 -1.73 8.98 -0.96
C LYS A 214 -1.95 7.67 -0.19
N GLU A 215 -2.07 6.55 -0.89
CA GLU A 215 -2.19 5.23 -0.27
C GLU A 215 -1.26 4.18 -0.91
N ARG A 216 -0.92 3.15 -0.12
CA ARG A 216 -0.04 2.05 -0.50
C ARG A 216 -0.52 0.78 0.17
N HIS A 217 -0.54 -0.31 -0.58
CA HIS A 217 -0.95 -1.62 -0.07
C HIS A 217 0.24 -2.52 0.25
N PHE A 218 0.05 -3.39 1.24
CA PHE A 218 0.91 -4.55 1.54
C PHE A 218 0.02 -5.77 1.88
N HIS A 219 0.55 -6.98 1.82
CA HIS A 219 -0.20 -8.21 2.06
C HIS A 219 0.29 -8.93 3.33
N VAL A 220 -0.63 -9.51 4.10
CA VAL A 220 -0.31 -10.27 5.32
C VAL A 220 -0.87 -11.68 5.21
N SER A 221 0.02 -12.68 5.22
CA SER A 221 -0.33 -14.09 5.01
C SER A 221 0.69 -15.05 5.61
N HIS A 222 0.30 -16.33 5.74
CA HIS A 222 1.24 -17.40 6.09
C HIS A 222 1.90 -17.93 4.81
N TYR A 223 3.09 -17.42 4.48
CA TYR A 223 3.92 -17.92 3.36
C TYR A 223 5.22 -18.57 3.85
N VAL A 224 5.84 -19.35 2.97
CA VAL A 224 7.23 -19.83 3.07
C VAL A 224 7.97 -19.23 1.88
N LEU A 225 9.21 -18.76 2.08
CA LEU A 225 10.00 -18.20 0.97
C LEU A 225 10.37 -19.30 -0.03
N PRO A 226 10.33 -19.02 -1.35
CA PRO A 226 10.78 -19.97 -2.36
C PRO A 226 12.29 -20.20 -2.27
N ILE A 227 12.71 -21.47 -2.12
CA ILE A 227 14.14 -21.82 -2.02
C ILE A 227 14.84 -21.92 -3.40
N PHE A 228 14.05 -22.06 -4.47
CA PHE A 228 14.51 -22.02 -5.85
C PHE A 228 13.52 -21.23 -6.71
N GLU A 229 14.05 -20.54 -7.72
CA GLU A 229 13.26 -19.84 -8.73
C GLU A 229 13.08 -20.70 -9.98
N VAL A 230 11.91 -20.56 -10.61
CA VAL A 230 11.61 -21.14 -11.93
C VAL A 230 11.35 -19.98 -12.87
N ARG A 231 12.08 -19.91 -13.98
CA ARG A 231 11.92 -18.93 -15.06
C ARG A 231 11.66 -19.66 -16.37
N VAL A 232 10.92 -19.02 -17.27
CA VAL A 232 10.47 -19.59 -18.55
C VAL A 232 10.74 -18.57 -19.64
N ASP A 233 11.84 -18.74 -20.35
CA ASP A 233 12.25 -17.85 -21.43
C ASP A 233 11.63 -18.35 -22.74
N VAL A 234 10.67 -17.58 -23.25
CA VAL A 234 9.89 -17.88 -24.47
C VAL A 234 9.80 -16.64 -25.37
N PRO A 235 9.70 -16.82 -26.70
CA PRO A 235 9.43 -15.71 -27.61
C PRO A 235 8.08 -15.06 -27.29
N LYS A 236 8.04 -13.73 -27.19
CA LYS A 236 6.79 -12.98 -26.90
C LYS A 236 5.75 -13.10 -28.01
N VAL A 237 6.21 -13.30 -29.26
CA VAL A 237 5.40 -13.31 -30.48
C VAL A 237 5.96 -14.38 -31.43
N VAL A 238 5.09 -15.20 -32.04
CA VAL A 238 5.47 -16.27 -32.98
C VAL A 238 4.44 -16.43 -34.10
N LEU A 239 4.86 -16.92 -35.27
CA LEU A 239 3.97 -17.23 -36.38
C LEU A 239 3.08 -18.44 -36.06
N GLN A 240 1.78 -18.35 -36.38
CA GLN A 240 0.79 -19.37 -36.03
C GLN A 240 1.07 -20.76 -36.61
N ASP A 241 1.66 -20.84 -37.81
CA ASP A 241 1.95 -22.10 -38.50
C ASP A 241 3.36 -22.66 -38.18
N GLU A 242 4.16 -21.98 -37.34
CA GLU A 242 5.52 -22.41 -36.99
C GLU A 242 5.61 -22.95 -35.55
N PRO A 243 6.37 -24.03 -35.30
CA PRO A 243 6.62 -24.52 -33.96
C PRO A 243 7.56 -23.57 -33.21
N PHE A 244 7.22 -23.21 -31.98
CA PHE A 244 8.09 -22.39 -31.13
C PHE A 244 8.81 -23.23 -30.09
N SER A 245 10.01 -22.78 -29.72
CA SER A 245 10.76 -23.36 -28.60
C SER A 245 10.89 -22.35 -27.48
N GLY A 246 11.08 -22.86 -26.27
CA GLY A 246 11.39 -22.08 -25.08
C GLY A 246 12.31 -22.85 -24.14
N THR A 247 12.92 -22.15 -23.20
CA THR A 247 13.86 -22.71 -22.24
C THR A 247 13.34 -22.49 -20.83
N VAL A 248 13.27 -23.56 -20.04
CA VAL A 248 12.95 -23.46 -18.61
C VAL A 248 14.25 -23.49 -17.82
N HIS A 249 14.41 -22.51 -16.93
CA HIS A 249 15.52 -22.40 -16.00
C HIS A 249 14.99 -22.59 -14.57
N ALA A 250 15.45 -23.62 -13.87
CA ALA A 250 15.13 -23.89 -12.47
C ALA A 250 16.44 -23.87 -11.66
N HIS A 251 16.63 -22.82 -10.86
CA HIS A 251 17.87 -22.60 -10.11
C HIS A 251 17.55 -22.23 -8.66
N TYR A 252 18.33 -22.74 -7.72
CA TYR A 252 18.26 -22.33 -6.33
C TYR A 252 18.53 -20.83 -6.19
N MET A 253 18.06 -20.18 -5.11
CA MET A 253 18.23 -18.72 -4.93
C MET A 253 19.70 -18.26 -4.83
N TYR A 254 20.63 -19.20 -4.66
CA TYR A 254 22.08 -19.04 -4.70
C TYR A 254 22.72 -19.49 -6.05
N GLY A 255 21.92 -19.63 -7.11
CA GLY A 255 22.38 -19.78 -8.51
C GLY A 255 22.67 -21.20 -9.02
N LYS A 256 22.84 -22.21 -8.15
CA LYS A 256 23.10 -23.60 -8.60
C LYS A 256 21.84 -24.27 -9.18
N PRO A 257 21.97 -25.24 -10.11
CA PRO A 257 20.83 -25.88 -10.79
C PRO A 257 19.94 -26.73 -9.87
N VAL A 258 18.65 -26.84 -10.23
CA VAL A 258 17.65 -27.74 -9.61
C VAL A 258 17.48 -29.00 -10.45
N SER A 259 17.64 -30.18 -9.84
CA SER A 259 17.43 -31.48 -10.50
C SER A 259 16.09 -32.08 -10.08
N GLY A 260 15.25 -32.48 -11.04
CA GLY A 260 13.87 -32.83 -10.70
C GLY A 260 12.99 -33.29 -11.87
N TYR A 261 11.68 -33.05 -11.71
CA TYR A 261 10.65 -33.32 -12.72
C TYR A 261 9.82 -32.07 -13.02
N MET A 262 9.66 -31.78 -14.30
CA MET A 262 8.97 -30.63 -14.85
C MET A 262 7.69 -31.07 -15.58
N ASN A 263 6.58 -30.38 -15.35
CA ASN A 263 5.33 -30.52 -16.09
C ASN A 263 4.90 -29.16 -16.63
N ILE A 264 4.66 -29.10 -17.94
CA ILE A 264 4.27 -27.90 -18.70
C ILE A 264 2.84 -28.07 -19.20
N THR A 265 1.99 -27.09 -18.91
CA THR A 265 0.63 -26.98 -19.42
C THR A 265 0.54 -25.80 -20.39
N TYR A 266 0.25 -26.08 -21.65
CA TYR A 266 -0.03 -25.10 -22.70
C TYR A 266 -1.54 -24.92 -22.83
N THR A 267 -2.03 -23.69 -22.69
CA THR A 267 -3.44 -23.33 -22.90
C THR A 267 -3.54 -22.37 -24.08
N HIS A 268 -4.01 -22.88 -25.22
CA HIS A 268 -4.25 -22.08 -26.42
C HIS A 268 -5.62 -21.40 -26.32
N PHE A 269 -5.64 -20.08 -26.37
CA PHE A 269 -6.82 -19.23 -26.37
C PHE A 269 -7.06 -18.64 -27.76
N PHE A 270 -8.21 -18.98 -28.37
CA PHE A 270 -8.63 -18.47 -29.67
C PHE A 270 -10.15 -18.30 -29.72
N HIS A 271 -10.62 -17.17 -30.25
CA HIS A 271 -12.05 -16.85 -30.44
C HIS A 271 -12.98 -17.10 -29.21
N GLY A 272 -12.45 -17.01 -27.98
CA GLY A 272 -13.19 -17.27 -26.74
C GLY A 272 -13.26 -18.75 -26.32
N ILE A 273 -12.51 -19.64 -26.99
CA ILE A 273 -12.32 -21.05 -26.64
C ILE A 273 -10.91 -21.22 -26.05
N SER A 274 -10.77 -22.08 -25.04
CA SER A 274 -9.49 -22.50 -24.45
C SER A 274 -9.28 -24.01 -24.63
N VAL A 275 -8.12 -24.42 -25.16
CA VAL A 275 -7.73 -25.83 -25.29
C VAL A 275 -6.41 -26.07 -24.56
N HIS A 276 -6.36 -27.14 -23.75
CA HIS A 276 -5.22 -27.45 -22.89
C HIS A 276 -4.43 -28.66 -23.41
N TYR A 277 -3.11 -28.56 -23.40
CA TYR A 277 -2.16 -29.63 -23.70
C TYR A 277 -1.15 -29.73 -22.55
N ASN A 278 -0.76 -30.94 -22.16
CA ASN A 278 0.23 -31.18 -21.10
C ASN A 278 1.41 -31.98 -21.63
N ASP A 279 2.61 -31.64 -21.16
CA ASP A 279 3.87 -32.31 -21.48
C ASP A 279 4.76 -32.36 -20.23
N GLY A 280 5.68 -33.33 -20.13
CA GLY A 280 6.40 -33.57 -18.88
C GLY A 280 7.73 -34.30 -19.01
N HIS A 281 8.79 -33.65 -18.52
CA HIS A 281 10.20 -34.02 -18.69
C HIS A 281 10.95 -34.02 -17.36
N LYS A 282 12.13 -34.66 -17.31
CA LYS A 282 13.10 -34.32 -16.26
C LYS A 282 13.79 -33.00 -16.60
N ILE A 283 14.12 -32.23 -15.57
CA ILE A 283 14.90 -30.98 -15.67
C ILE A 283 16.13 -31.12 -14.79
N ASP A 284 17.25 -30.56 -15.25
CA ASP A 284 18.52 -30.50 -14.52
C ASP A 284 19.14 -29.11 -14.71
N GLY A 285 18.68 -28.15 -13.91
CA GLY A 285 19.00 -26.72 -14.02
C GLY A 285 18.31 -26.01 -15.17
N THR A 286 18.51 -26.48 -16.39
CA THR A 286 17.98 -25.88 -17.62
C THR A 286 17.48 -26.96 -18.57
N THR A 287 16.33 -26.75 -19.22
CA THR A 287 15.78 -27.68 -20.21
C THR A 287 14.94 -26.96 -21.26
N ASP A 288 15.25 -27.23 -22.53
CA ASP A 288 14.51 -26.72 -23.67
C ASP A 288 13.26 -27.57 -23.96
N PHE A 289 12.19 -26.92 -24.42
CA PHE A 289 10.99 -27.56 -24.96
C PHE A 289 10.64 -26.97 -26.33
N THR A 290 9.90 -27.72 -27.14
CA THR A 290 9.34 -27.25 -28.41
C THR A 290 7.86 -27.59 -28.46
N PHE A 291 7.02 -26.59 -28.70
CA PHE A 291 5.58 -26.75 -28.85
C PHE A 291 5.14 -26.43 -30.28
N ALA A 292 4.28 -27.30 -30.82
CA ALA A 292 3.62 -27.11 -32.10
C ALA A 292 2.12 -27.26 -31.89
N LEU A 293 1.32 -26.34 -32.45
CA LEU A 293 -0.13 -26.48 -32.46
C LEU A 293 -0.51 -27.75 -33.27
N PRO A 294 -1.25 -28.72 -32.70
CA PRO A 294 -1.64 -29.91 -33.45
C PRO A 294 -2.56 -29.56 -34.63
N GLU A 295 -2.39 -30.24 -35.77
CA GLU A 295 -3.34 -30.22 -36.90
C GLU A 295 -4.68 -30.89 -36.50
N ASP A 296 -5.47 -30.25 -35.64
CA ASP A 296 -6.76 -30.79 -35.19
C ASP A 296 -7.80 -30.76 -36.33
N LYS A 297 -8.15 -31.95 -36.81
CA LYS A 297 -9.07 -32.18 -37.92
C LYS A 297 -10.53 -32.36 -37.47
N ASP A 298 -10.78 -32.38 -36.16
CA ASP A 298 -12.11 -32.61 -35.59
C ASP A 298 -12.82 -31.31 -35.16
N TYR A 299 -12.09 -30.21 -34.92
CA TYR A 299 -12.66 -28.85 -34.83
C TYR A 299 -13.08 -28.26 -36.20
N LYS A 300 -13.92 -29.01 -36.94
CA LYS A 300 -14.53 -28.54 -38.19
C LYS A 300 -15.37 -27.29 -37.94
N ARG A 301 -15.09 -26.22 -38.71
CA ARG A 301 -15.82 -24.95 -38.77
C ARG A 301 -17.35 -25.17 -38.77
N SER A 302 -17.99 -25.00 -37.60
CA SER A 302 -19.38 -25.40 -37.35
C SER A 302 -20.32 -24.21 -37.10
N SER A 303 -20.19 -23.14 -37.91
CA SER A 303 -21.25 -22.13 -38.17
C SER A 303 -20.78 -21.08 -39.18
N ASP A 304 -20.73 -21.46 -40.46
CA ASP A 304 -20.14 -20.71 -41.59
C ASP A 304 -20.88 -19.42 -42.02
N TYR A 305 -21.63 -18.80 -41.09
CA TYR A 305 -22.48 -17.61 -41.32
C TYR A 305 -22.39 -16.52 -40.24
N MET A 306 -21.63 -16.73 -39.16
CA MET A 306 -21.53 -15.74 -38.06
C MET A 306 -20.09 -15.25 -37.80
N TYR A 307 -19.06 -15.99 -38.21
CA TYR A 307 -17.65 -15.65 -37.94
C TYR A 307 -17.05 -14.56 -38.84
N GLN A 308 -17.51 -14.41 -40.10
CA GLN A 308 -17.02 -13.35 -41.00
C GLN A 308 -17.28 -11.92 -40.49
N TYR A 309 -18.13 -11.74 -39.47
CA TYR A 309 -18.35 -10.43 -38.83
C TYR A 309 -17.31 -10.11 -37.75
N TYR A 310 -16.56 -11.11 -37.27
CA TYR A 310 -15.61 -10.98 -36.17
C TYR A 310 -14.14 -11.06 -36.58
N GLU A 311 -13.79 -11.51 -37.79
CA GLU A 311 -12.39 -11.45 -38.28
C GLU A 311 -11.82 -10.02 -38.29
N GLY A 312 -12.67 -8.98 -38.40
CA GLY A 312 -12.27 -7.58 -38.30
C GLY A 312 -12.16 -7.00 -36.88
N TYR A 313 -12.50 -7.78 -35.83
CA TYR A 313 -12.58 -7.33 -34.42
C TYR A 313 -12.12 -8.39 -33.40
N GLY A 314 -11.60 -9.54 -33.83
CA GLY A 314 -11.10 -10.58 -32.96
C GLY A 314 -9.79 -10.17 -32.31
N GLY A 315 -9.70 -10.28 -30.98
CA GLY A 315 -8.45 -10.07 -30.24
C GLY A 315 -7.40 -11.13 -30.58
N ASN A 316 -6.13 -10.80 -30.31
CA ASN A 316 -4.99 -11.67 -30.59
C ASN A 316 -5.19 -13.09 -30.05
N GLU A 317 -4.79 -14.09 -30.83
CA GLU A 317 -4.71 -15.48 -30.41
C GLU A 317 -3.41 -15.67 -29.60
N TYR A 318 -3.43 -16.46 -28.52
CA TYR A 318 -2.25 -16.63 -27.66
C TYR A 318 -2.20 -17.99 -26.98
N VAL A 319 -0.99 -18.43 -26.64
CA VAL A 319 -0.73 -19.62 -25.84
C VAL A 319 -0.22 -19.19 -24.47
N TYR A 320 -0.99 -19.48 -23.43
CA TYR A 320 -0.59 -19.30 -22.04
C TYR A 320 0.12 -20.57 -21.57
N ILE A 321 1.32 -20.44 -21.01
CA ILE A 321 2.21 -21.55 -20.65
C ILE A 321 2.38 -21.52 -19.13
N THR A 322 1.98 -22.60 -18.46
CA THR A 322 2.21 -22.80 -17.03
C THR A 322 3.21 -23.93 -16.84
N VAL A 323 4.38 -23.60 -16.33
CA VAL A 323 5.45 -24.55 -16.02
C VAL A 323 5.45 -24.82 -14.52
N SER A 324 5.59 -26.09 -14.14
CA SER A 324 5.71 -26.53 -12.75
C SER A 324 6.92 -27.44 -12.61
N VAL A 325 7.83 -27.13 -11.69
CA VAL A 325 9.06 -27.90 -11.43
C VAL A 325 9.06 -28.40 -10.01
N THR A 326 9.24 -29.71 -9.84
CA THR A 326 9.38 -30.39 -8.55
C THR A 326 10.82 -30.86 -8.39
N ASP A 327 11.48 -30.41 -7.33
CA ASP A 327 12.87 -30.78 -6.99
C ASP A 327 12.94 -32.18 -6.34
N ASP A 328 13.84 -33.05 -6.84
CA ASP A 328 13.95 -34.44 -6.39
C ASP A 328 14.53 -34.56 -4.95
N PHE A 329 15.21 -33.53 -4.43
CA PHE A 329 15.87 -33.56 -3.11
C PHE A 329 14.97 -33.10 -1.95
N THR A 330 14.24 -32.01 -2.14
CA THR A 330 13.36 -31.39 -1.14
C THR A 330 11.90 -31.82 -1.29
N GLY A 331 11.50 -32.26 -2.49
CA GLY A 331 10.11 -32.59 -2.82
C GLY A 331 9.19 -31.37 -2.92
N LEU A 332 9.75 -30.17 -3.07
CA LEU A 332 9.01 -28.93 -3.24
C LEU A 332 8.73 -28.65 -4.72
N THR A 333 7.53 -28.16 -5.01
CA THR A 333 7.10 -27.77 -6.36
C THR A 333 6.87 -26.26 -6.41
N TYR A 334 7.58 -25.57 -7.31
CA TYR A 334 7.28 -24.18 -7.68
C TYR A 334 6.81 -24.10 -9.13
N HIS A 335 6.15 -22.99 -9.48
CA HIS A 335 5.56 -22.79 -10.81
C HIS A 335 5.85 -21.38 -11.34
N CYS A 336 5.83 -21.25 -12.66
CA CYS A 336 6.06 -20.02 -13.40
C CYS A 336 5.13 -19.98 -14.62
N ASN A 337 4.61 -18.81 -14.97
CA ASN A 337 3.69 -18.61 -16.08
C ASN A 337 4.31 -17.67 -17.13
N ALA A 338 4.02 -17.92 -18.41
CA ALA A 338 4.39 -17.06 -19.53
C ALA A 338 3.27 -17.03 -20.59
N SER A 339 3.30 -16.07 -21.50
CA SER A 339 2.31 -15.93 -22.58
C SER A 339 2.97 -15.62 -23.92
N VAL A 340 2.68 -16.43 -24.93
CA VAL A 340 3.18 -16.29 -26.31
C VAL A 340 2.03 -15.83 -27.21
N THR A 341 2.21 -14.71 -27.91
CA THR A 341 1.22 -14.19 -28.87
C THR A 341 1.38 -14.86 -30.23
N LEU A 342 0.28 -15.36 -30.80
CA LEU A 342 0.24 -15.93 -32.14
C LEU A 342 -0.09 -14.84 -33.16
N VAL A 343 0.72 -14.74 -34.23
CA VAL A 343 0.51 -13.79 -35.33
C VAL A 343 0.43 -14.49 -36.68
N LYS A 344 -0.31 -13.86 -37.61
CA LYS A 344 -0.69 -14.41 -38.92
C LYS A 344 0.03 -13.77 -40.11
N CYS A 345 0.90 -12.80 -39.85
CA CYS A 345 1.67 -12.09 -40.88
C CYS A 345 3.15 -12.08 -40.49
N GLN A 346 4.04 -12.24 -41.47
CA GLN A 346 5.49 -12.25 -41.30
C GLN A 346 6.06 -10.85 -41.03
N TYR A 347 5.39 -9.79 -41.49
CA TYR A 347 5.83 -8.40 -41.30
C TYR A 347 4.81 -7.57 -40.52
N ASN A 348 5.31 -6.57 -39.81
CA ASN A 348 4.54 -5.54 -39.14
C ASN A 348 4.77 -4.19 -39.85
N LEU A 349 3.74 -3.34 -39.82
CA LEU A 349 3.72 -2.03 -40.48
C LEU A 349 3.19 -0.98 -39.50
N ALA A 350 4.08 -0.12 -39.02
CA ALA A 350 3.78 0.93 -38.05
C ALA A 350 4.05 2.32 -38.64
N PHE A 351 3.09 3.24 -38.48
CA PHE A 351 3.25 4.63 -38.89
C PHE A 351 3.79 5.45 -37.72
N HIS A 352 4.84 6.25 -37.95
CA HIS A 352 5.49 7.09 -36.95
C HIS A 352 5.79 8.49 -37.49
N GLY A 353 5.98 9.46 -36.59
CA GLY A 353 6.43 10.82 -36.93
C GLY A 353 5.53 11.57 -37.92
N TYR A 354 4.22 11.30 -37.90
CA TYR A 354 3.23 11.97 -38.74
C TYR A 354 2.38 12.97 -37.92
N PRO A 355 1.95 14.10 -38.51
CA PRO A 355 1.01 14.98 -37.82
C PRO A 355 -0.39 14.35 -37.78
N SER A 356 -1.00 14.28 -36.60
CA SER A 356 -2.38 13.80 -36.42
C SER A 356 -3.44 14.74 -37.02
N ILE A 357 -3.06 16.00 -37.27
CA ILE A 357 -3.93 17.06 -37.79
C ILE A 357 -3.55 17.35 -39.24
N ILE A 358 -4.50 17.21 -40.16
CA ILE A 358 -4.32 17.59 -41.57
C ILE A 358 -4.29 19.12 -41.68
N ARG A 359 -3.26 19.66 -42.33
CA ARG A 359 -3.15 21.08 -42.70
C ARG A 359 -3.13 21.22 -44.23
N PRO A 360 -4.27 21.60 -44.85
CA PRO A 360 -4.38 21.70 -46.31
C PRO A 360 -3.29 22.60 -46.92
N SER A 361 -2.90 22.34 -48.16
CA SER A 361 -1.79 23.00 -48.89
C SER A 361 -0.37 22.87 -48.31
N LEU A 362 -0.17 22.35 -47.08
CA LEU A 362 1.15 22.00 -46.57
C LEU A 362 1.61 20.60 -47.03
N ASN A 363 2.88 20.30 -46.80
CA ASN A 363 3.48 19.00 -47.11
C ASN A 363 3.32 18.04 -45.92
N PHE A 364 2.62 16.93 -46.14
CA PHE A 364 2.47 15.85 -45.16
C PHE A 364 3.69 14.92 -45.23
N SER A 365 4.54 15.00 -44.21
CA SER A 365 5.64 14.04 -44.00
C SER A 365 5.23 12.99 -42.97
N ALA A 366 5.62 11.74 -43.23
CA ALA A 366 5.39 10.61 -42.34
C ALA A 366 6.45 9.52 -42.58
N GLN A 367 6.55 8.60 -41.63
CA GLN A 367 7.49 7.48 -41.68
C GLN A 367 6.71 6.18 -41.49
N VAL A 368 7.01 5.15 -42.29
CA VAL A 368 6.56 3.78 -42.03
C VAL A 368 7.75 2.97 -41.57
N LYS A 369 7.70 2.43 -40.35
CA LYS A 369 8.58 1.34 -39.94
C LYS A 369 7.99 0.05 -40.50
N VAL A 370 8.74 -0.59 -41.39
CA VAL A 370 8.57 -2.00 -41.72
C VAL A 370 9.47 -2.78 -40.77
N SER A 371 8.92 -3.75 -40.06
CA SER A 371 9.71 -4.74 -39.32
C SER A 371 9.15 -6.14 -39.55
N THR A 372 9.90 -7.16 -39.17
CA THR A 372 9.38 -8.52 -39.05
C THR A 372 8.41 -8.62 -37.86
N TYR A 373 7.73 -9.77 -37.75
CA TYR A 373 6.81 -10.06 -36.64
C TYR A 373 7.47 -10.06 -35.24
N ASP A 374 8.79 -10.21 -35.17
CA ASP A 374 9.63 -10.25 -33.96
C ASP A 374 10.55 -9.03 -33.79
N ASP A 375 10.39 -8.00 -34.63
CA ASP A 375 11.26 -6.81 -34.72
C ASP A 375 12.76 -7.09 -35.05
N SER A 376 13.09 -8.29 -35.55
CA SER A 376 14.42 -8.62 -36.08
C SER A 376 14.77 -7.83 -37.36
N PRO A 377 16.08 -7.66 -37.68
CA PRO A 377 16.50 -6.80 -38.79
C PRO A 377 16.19 -7.44 -40.16
N LEU A 378 15.56 -6.65 -41.03
CA LEU A 378 15.17 -7.04 -42.39
C LEU A 378 16.36 -7.57 -43.22
N SER A 379 16.19 -8.73 -43.86
CA SER A 379 17.26 -9.37 -44.61
C SER A 379 17.64 -8.61 -45.89
N VAL A 380 18.77 -8.98 -46.49
CA VAL A 380 19.21 -8.40 -47.79
C VAL A 380 18.21 -8.72 -48.92
N GLU A 381 17.44 -9.80 -48.80
CA GLU A 381 16.35 -10.10 -49.74
C GLU A 381 15.12 -9.22 -49.49
N ASP A 382 14.81 -8.92 -48.23
CA ASP A 382 13.70 -8.04 -47.84
C ASP A 382 13.94 -6.58 -48.21
N GLN A 383 15.18 -6.11 -48.11
CA GLN A 383 15.61 -4.80 -48.59
C GLN A 383 15.49 -4.66 -50.12
N GLY A 384 15.40 -5.79 -50.85
CA GLY A 384 15.10 -5.85 -52.28
C GLY A 384 13.60 -5.82 -52.61
N LYS A 385 12.71 -6.04 -51.63
CA LYS A 385 11.25 -5.95 -51.79
C LYS A 385 10.80 -4.49 -51.77
N MET A 386 9.57 -4.26 -52.25
CA MET A 386 9.01 -2.91 -52.41
C MET A 386 7.85 -2.68 -51.43
N LEU A 387 7.94 -1.63 -50.62
CA LEU A 387 6.80 -1.11 -49.89
C LEU A 387 5.90 -0.34 -50.86
N HIS A 388 4.63 -0.76 -50.95
CA HIS A 388 3.60 -0.08 -51.71
C HIS A 388 2.77 0.81 -50.77
N LEU A 389 2.83 2.13 -50.99
CA LEU A 389 2.05 3.14 -50.27
C LEU A 389 1.01 3.75 -51.20
N THR A 390 -0.26 3.46 -50.96
CA THR A 390 -1.40 3.97 -51.73
C THR A 390 -2.08 5.10 -50.98
N VAL A 391 -1.93 6.34 -51.45
CA VAL A 391 -2.45 7.53 -50.75
C VAL A 391 -3.61 8.17 -51.51
N THR A 392 -4.75 8.28 -50.82
CA THR A 392 -6.02 8.80 -51.36
C THR A 392 -6.46 10.02 -50.56
N GLN A 393 -6.52 11.18 -51.21
CA GLN A 393 -7.02 12.43 -50.62
C GLN A 393 -8.52 12.59 -50.93
N LYS A 394 -9.34 12.89 -49.91
CA LYS A 394 -10.79 13.07 -50.06
C LYS A 394 -11.24 14.46 -49.61
N ARG A 395 -12.12 15.08 -50.42
CA ARG A 395 -12.74 16.40 -50.20
C ARG A 395 -13.86 16.42 -49.14
N MET A 396 -14.23 15.27 -48.60
CA MET A 396 -15.29 15.15 -47.59
C MET A 396 -14.87 14.14 -46.53
N SER A 397 -15.12 14.47 -45.26
CA SER A 397 -15.06 13.49 -44.19
C SER A 397 -16.17 12.44 -44.34
N PRO A 398 -15.92 11.15 -44.02
CA PRO A 398 -16.97 10.15 -43.88
C PRO A 398 -18.06 10.58 -42.88
N TRP A 399 -17.68 11.37 -41.87
CA TRP A 399 -18.53 11.81 -40.79
C TRP A 399 -19.09 13.21 -41.07
N SER A 400 -20.18 13.28 -41.84
CA SER A 400 -20.96 14.51 -42.00
C SER A 400 -22.31 14.41 -41.29
N TRP A 401 -22.43 15.12 -40.18
CA TRP A 401 -23.67 15.26 -39.42
C TRP A 401 -24.49 16.44 -39.98
N ARG A 402 -25.82 16.39 -39.82
CA ARG A 402 -26.72 17.49 -40.14
C ARG A 402 -27.57 17.77 -38.89
N GLU A 403 -27.61 19.02 -38.45
CA GLU A 403 -28.65 19.45 -37.52
C GLU A 403 -30.01 19.39 -38.22
N GLU A 404 -30.96 18.67 -37.62
CA GLU A 404 -32.39 18.87 -37.84
C GLU A 404 -33.04 19.20 -36.49
N VAL A 405 -34.29 19.67 -36.54
CA VAL A 405 -34.95 20.58 -35.56
C VAL A 405 -35.13 20.00 -34.13
N PHE A 406 -34.62 18.80 -33.84
CA PHE A 406 -34.81 18.08 -32.58
C PHE A 406 -33.52 17.46 -31.99
N ASP A 407 -32.35 18.03 -32.29
CA ASP A 407 -31.12 17.88 -31.48
C ASP A 407 -30.56 16.44 -31.33
N PHE A 408 -30.82 15.57 -32.31
CA PHE A 408 -30.25 14.22 -32.41
C PHE A 408 -29.27 14.09 -33.59
N MET A 409 -28.03 13.72 -33.32
CA MET A 409 -27.00 13.48 -34.34
C MET A 409 -27.18 12.10 -34.99
N VAL A 410 -27.49 12.07 -36.30
CA VAL A 410 -27.63 10.84 -37.10
C VAL A 410 -26.56 10.80 -38.21
N PRO A 411 -25.84 9.67 -38.42
CA PRO A 411 -24.86 9.55 -39.50
C PRO A 411 -25.52 9.60 -40.89
N ARG A 412 -24.79 10.06 -41.93
CA ARG A 412 -25.20 9.87 -43.33
C ARG A 412 -25.03 8.42 -43.80
N VAL A 413 -25.86 7.51 -43.27
CA VAL A 413 -25.94 6.10 -43.71
C VAL A 413 -27.39 5.71 -44.01
N GLN A 414 -28.08 6.54 -44.81
CA GLN A 414 -29.34 6.17 -45.47
C GLN A 414 -29.35 6.69 -46.92
N ASN A 415 -29.75 5.81 -47.83
CA ASN A 415 -29.97 6.05 -49.26
C ASN A 415 -28.74 6.51 -50.08
N TRP A 416 -27.89 5.56 -50.46
CA TRP A 416 -27.04 5.68 -51.65
C TRP A 416 -27.92 5.60 -52.92
N SER A 417 -28.57 6.70 -53.27
CA SER A 417 -29.06 6.94 -54.63
C SER A 417 -27.87 7.23 -55.56
N LYS A 418 -27.94 6.75 -56.80
CA LYS A 418 -26.77 6.31 -57.57
C LYS A 418 -25.98 7.41 -58.32
N GLU A 419 -26.13 8.68 -57.94
CA GLU A 419 -25.89 9.82 -58.86
C GLU A 419 -24.93 10.94 -58.39
N LEU A 420 -24.24 10.80 -57.24
CA LEU A 420 -23.04 11.61 -56.95
C LEU A 420 -21.89 10.73 -56.49
N ALA A 421 -20.91 10.53 -57.38
CA ALA A 421 -19.57 10.11 -56.98
C ALA A 421 -18.86 11.30 -56.29
N PRO A 422 -18.25 11.12 -55.10
CA PRO A 422 -17.33 12.13 -54.57
C PRO A 422 -16.15 12.27 -55.55
N SER A 423 -15.72 13.50 -55.85
CA SER A 423 -14.66 13.72 -56.83
C SER A 423 -13.30 13.24 -56.30
N GLU A 424 -12.90 12.04 -56.70
CA GLU A 424 -11.58 11.50 -56.41
C GLU A 424 -10.50 12.34 -57.12
N ILE A 425 -9.43 12.63 -56.39
CA ILE A 425 -8.28 13.45 -56.77
C ILE A 425 -7.05 12.60 -56.43
N PRO A 426 -6.03 12.55 -57.31
CA PRO A 426 -5.47 11.27 -57.74
C PRO A 426 -4.86 10.44 -56.62
N VAL A 427 -5.04 9.13 -56.73
CA VAL A 427 -4.31 8.15 -55.94
C VAL A 427 -2.82 8.34 -56.22
N ILE A 428 -2.06 8.64 -55.17
CA ILE A 428 -0.60 8.74 -55.23
C ILE A 428 -0.06 7.39 -54.77
N GLU A 429 0.40 6.58 -55.72
CA GLU A 429 1.16 5.36 -55.46
C GLU A 429 2.64 5.72 -55.29
N ILE A 430 3.18 5.50 -54.09
CA ILE A 430 4.61 5.60 -53.80
C ILE A 430 5.15 4.18 -53.64
N ILE A 431 6.18 3.84 -54.42
CA ILE A 431 6.85 2.54 -54.38
C ILE A 431 8.30 2.81 -53.99
N HIS A 432 8.74 2.27 -52.85
CA HIS A 432 10.11 2.42 -52.35
C HIS A 432 10.68 1.08 -51.90
N PRO A 433 11.98 0.80 -52.17
CA PRO A 433 12.69 -0.29 -51.51
C PRO A 433 12.83 0.03 -50.03
N VAL A 434 12.83 -0.99 -49.18
CA VAL A 434 12.91 -0.81 -47.73
C VAL A 434 14.37 -0.68 -47.29
N PRO A 435 14.78 0.39 -46.58
CA PRO A 435 16.16 0.51 -46.10
C PRO A 435 16.46 -0.47 -44.96
N ALA A 436 17.73 -0.66 -44.63
CA ALA A 436 18.17 -1.56 -43.56
C ALA A 436 17.72 -1.17 -42.14
N ASP A 437 17.27 0.08 -41.92
CA ASP A 437 16.63 0.52 -40.66
C ASP A 437 15.11 0.25 -40.62
N GLY A 438 14.53 -0.22 -41.72
CA GLY A 438 13.10 -0.42 -41.89
C GLY A 438 12.27 0.86 -42.09
N VAL A 439 12.88 2.05 -42.02
CA VAL A 439 12.15 3.33 -41.93
C VAL A 439 12.00 4.00 -43.30
N VAL A 440 10.91 3.69 -44.00
CA VAL A 440 10.54 4.38 -45.23
C VAL A 440 9.93 5.74 -44.91
N ARG A 441 10.72 6.80 -45.10
CA ARG A 441 10.27 8.20 -45.00
C ARG A 441 9.62 8.64 -46.31
N PHE A 442 8.40 9.17 -46.25
CA PHE A 442 7.69 9.67 -47.43
C PHE A 442 7.10 11.07 -47.17
N ASN A 443 6.87 11.83 -48.23
CA ASN A 443 6.40 13.20 -48.16
C ASN A 443 5.43 13.50 -49.31
N ILE A 444 4.28 14.10 -49.01
CA ILE A 444 3.15 14.24 -49.93
C ILE A 444 2.60 15.67 -49.86
N GLN A 445 2.51 16.33 -51.02
CA GLN A 445 1.87 17.62 -51.12
C GLN A 445 0.34 17.47 -50.98
N LEU A 446 -0.25 18.13 -49.97
CA LEU A 446 -1.69 18.11 -49.76
C LEU A 446 -2.42 19.09 -50.68
N SER A 447 -3.61 18.68 -51.14
CA SER A 447 -4.54 19.57 -51.83
C SER A 447 -4.98 20.73 -50.92
N SER A 448 -5.46 21.83 -51.51
CA SER A 448 -6.16 22.90 -50.79
C SER A 448 -7.46 22.42 -50.15
N ASP A 449 -8.07 21.37 -50.72
CA ASP A 449 -9.44 20.96 -50.42
C ASP A 449 -9.50 19.64 -49.62
N VAL A 450 -8.38 19.16 -49.07
CA VAL A 450 -8.35 17.87 -48.37
C VAL A 450 -9.02 17.95 -47.00
N ALA A 451 -9.94 17.03 -46.74
CA ALA A 451 -10.65 16.88 -45.46
C ALA A 451 -10.46 15.49 -44.84
N THR A 452 -9.88 14.54 -45.58
CA THR A 452 -9.54 13.19 -45.12
C THR A 452 -8.40 12.65 -45.97
N LEU A 453 -7.41 12.04 -45.33
CA LEU A 453 -6.22 11.44 -45.91
C LEU A 453 -6.19 9.96 -45.54
N ASN A 454 -6.38 9.09 -46.53
CA ASN A 454 -6.21 7.64 -46.38
C ASN A 454 -4.85 7.24 -46.93
N ILE A 455 -4.06 6.50 -46.16
CA ILE A 455 -2.75 5.96 -46.53
C ILE A 455 -2.79 4.45 -46.26
N GLU A 456 -2.75 3.64 -47.30
CA GLU A 456 -2.62 2.17 -47.17
C GLU A 456 -1.17 1.77 -47.45
N ALA A 457 -0.49 1.22 -46.44
CA ALA A 457 0.80 0.57 -46.58
C ALA A 457 0.61 -0.93 -46.80
N ARG A 458 1.30 -1.49 -47.80
CA ARG A 458 1.27 -2.92 -48.15
C ARG A 458 2.69 -3.43 -48.41
N PHE A 459 3.07 -4.52 -47.73
CA PHE A 459 4.37 -5.17 -47.88
C PHE A 459 4.19 -6.67 -47.69
N GLU A 460 4.37 -7.44 -48.77
CA GLU A 460 4.06 -8.88 -48.84
C GLU A 460 2.66 -9.22 -48.27
N ASP A 461 2.59 -9.85 -47.10
CA ASP A 461 1.35 -10.25 -46.43
C ASP A 461 0.79 -9.17 -45.47
N ALA A 462 1.59 -8.17 -45.12
CA ALA A 462 1.24 -7.13 -44.17
C ALA A 462 0.49 -5.97 -44.84
N HIS A 463 -0.63 -5.56 -44.20
CA HIS A 463 -1.46 -4.46 -44.65
C HIS A 463 -1.83 -3.54 -43.47
N LYS A 464 -1.49 -2.25 -43.55
CA LYS A 464 -1.88 -1.24 -42.54
C LYS A 464 -2.47 0.00 -43.20
N GLY A 465 -3.70 0.35 -42.78
CA GLY A 465 -4.32 1.63 -43.14
C GLY A 465 -4.11 2.67 -42.02
N LEU A 466 -3.64 3.85 -42.39
CA LEU A 466 -3.74 5.08 -41.59
C LEU A 466 -4.82 5.97 -42.23
N GLN A 467 -5.85 6.34 -41.45
CA GLN A 467 -6.90 7.27 -41.88
C GLN A 467 -6.92 8.48 -40.96
N LEU A 468 -6.53 9.63 -41.50
CA LEU A 468 -6.64 10.92 -40.82
C LEU A 468 -7.86 11.67 -41.37
N TYR A 469 -8.68 12.24 -40.49
CA TYR A 469 -9.88 13.01 -40.84
C TYR A 469 -10.07 14.29 -40.01
N ASN A 470 -9.18 14.53 -39.04
CA ASN A 470 -9.10 15.80 -38.33
C ASN A 470 -8.32 16.80 -39.20
N THR A 471 -8.91 17.95 -39.48
CA THR A 471 -8.33 19.01 -40.34
C THR A 471 -8.37 20.32 -39.59
N TYR A 472 -7.26 21.05 -39.58
CA TYR A 472 -7.13 22.32 -38.87
C TYR A 472 -8.10 23.37 -39.43
N SER A 473 -8.85 24.04 -38.56
CA SER A 473 -9.91 24.97 -38.94
C SER A 473 -9.43 26.42 -38.92
N SER A 474 -9.04 26.95 -40.08
CA SER A 474 -8.69 28.36 -40.29
C SER A 474 -9.71 29.05 -41.24
N PRO A 475 -10.36 30.16 -40.84
CA PRO A 475 -11.21 30.94 -41.73
C PRO A 475 -10.50 31.48 -42.99
N SER A 476 -9.25 31.94 -42.88
CA SER A 476 -8.44 32.42 -44.01
C SER A 476 -7.67 31.33 -44.76
N ASN A 477 -7.80 30.06 -44.34
CA ASN A 477 -7.02 28.91 -44.82
C ASN A 477 -5.50 29.09 -44.64
N SER A 478 -5.11 29.72 -43.52
CA SER A 478 -3.73 29.96 -43.13
C SER A 478 -3.29 28.91 -42.11
N TYR A 479 -2.15 28.26 -42.34
CA TYR A 479 -1.64 27.18 -41.51
C TYR A 479 -0.16 27.40 -41.21
N ILE A 480 0.24 27.12 -39.97
CA ILE A 480 1.64 26.92 -39.59
C ILE A 480 1.82 25.49 -39.08
N GLN A 481 3.05 24.96 -39.18
CA GLN A 481 3.42 23.65 -38.67
C GLN A 481 4.83 23.69 -38.08
N LEU A 482 4.99 23.21 -36.85
CA LEU A 482 6.25 23.09 -36.13
C LEU A 482 6.88 21.71 -36.40
N HIS A 483 8.20 21.67 -36.59
CA HIS A 483 8.95 20.46 -36.89
C HIS A 483 10.33 20.48 -36.24
N SER A 484 10.66 19.44 -35.48
CA SER A 484 11.99 19.23 -34.89
C SER A 484 12.94 18.48 -35.83
N ARG A 485 14.24 18.66 -35.61
CA ARG A 485 15.32 17.88 -36.25
C ARG A 485 16.25 17.33 -35.19
N GLY A 486 16.35 16.00 -35.13
CA GLY A 486 17.06 15.28 -34.08
C GLY A 486 16.15 14.88 -32.92
N GLU A 487 16.67 14.01 -32.06
CA GLU A 487 16.02 13.62 -30.80
C GLU A 487 16.43 14.59 -29.68
N PRO A 488 15.59 14.80 -28.65
CA PRO A 488 15.84 15.77 -27.60
C PRO A 488 16.76 15.24 -26.48
N GLU A 489 17.98 15.77 -26.43
CA GLU A 489 18.94 15.52 -25.35
C GLU A 489 19.11 16.75 -24.45
N ILE A 490 19.29 16.56 -23.14
CA ILE A 490 19.49 17.66 -22.18
C ILE A 490 20.82 18.38 -22.48
N GLY A 491 20.77 19.71 -22.55
CA GLY A 491 21.94 20.55 -22.85
C GLY A 491 22.33 20.62 -24.33
N VAL A 492 21.69 19.84 -25.21
CA VAL A 492 21.94 19.85 -26.66
C VAL A 492 20.91 20.73 -27.37
N PRO A 493 21.31 21.66 -28.27
CA PRO A 493 20.37 22.58 -28.92
C PRO A 493 19.48 21.88 -29.96
N LEU A 494 18.23 21.59 -29.57
CA LEU A 494 17.18 21.04 -30.42
C LEU A 494 16.80 22.07 -31.50
N GLN A 495 16.99 21.70 -32.78
CA GLN A 495 16.69 22.56 -33.93
C GLN A 495 15.22 22.44 -34.32
N LEU A 496 14.51 23.57 -34.30
CA LEU A 496 13.09 23.68 -34.65
C LEU A 496 12.92 24.48 -35.94
N THR A 497 11.94 24.11 -36.75
CA THR A 497 11.56 24.78 -38.00
C THR A 497 10.06 25.04 -38.02
N VAL A 498 9.65 26.25 -38.37
CA VAL A 498 8.24 26.62 -38.58
C VAL A 498 7.98 26.70 -40.09
N LEU A 499 7.08 25.85 -40.58
CA LEU A 499 6.59 25.87 -41.96
C LEU A 499 5.26 26.63 -42.00
N SER A 500 5.03 27.45 -43.03
CA SER A 500 3.77 28.18 -43.22
C SER A 500 3.35 28.22 -44.69
N ASN A 501 2.04 28.27 -44.97
CA ASN A 501 1.52 28.45 -46.34
C ASN A 501 1.33 29.93 -46.74
N PHE A 502 1.64 30.86 -45.83
CA PHE A 502 1.64 32.31 -46.01
C PHE A 502 2.99 32.90 -45.56
N PRO A 503 3.39 34.11 -46.02
CA PRO A 503 4.64 34.74 -45.58
C PRO A 503 4.57 35.12 -44.09
N LEU A 504 5.29 34.37 -43.25
CA LEU A 504 5.42 34.60 -41.82
C LEU A 504 6.58 35.58 -41.57
N MET A 505 6.28 36.75 -41.00
CA MET A 505 7.28 37.80 -40.71
C MET A 505 7.84 37.69 -39.29
N SER A 506 6.99 37.29 -38.34
CA SER A 506 7.34 36.98 -36.96
C SER A 506 6.34 36.00 -36.37
N PHE A 507 6.74 35.29 -35.32
CA PHE A 507 5.87 34.47 -34.48
C PHE A 507 6.37 34.49 -33.03
N HIS A 508 5.51 34.08 -32.11
CA HIS A 508 5.81 33.95 -30.69
C HIS A 508 5.86 32.47 -30.32
N TYR A 509 6.71 32.10 -29.37
CA TYR A 509 6.81 30.73 -28.86
C TYR A 509 6.69 30.67 -27.35
N LEU A 510 6.17 29.56 -26.84
CA LEU A 510 6.00 29.23 -25.42
C LEU A 510 6.49 27.80 -25.17
N VAL A 511 7.14 27.55 -24.03
CA VAL A 511 7.54 26.20 -23.58
C VAL A 511 6.86 25.92 -22.23
N MET A 512 6.05 24.87 -22.21
CA MET A 512 5.30 24.41 -21.02
C MET A 512 5.82 23.04 -20.55
N ALA A 513 6.00 22.83 -19.25
CA ALA A 513 6.24 21.51 -18.66
C ALA A 513 5.70 21.46 -17.22
N ARG A 514 5.26 20.28 -16.73
CA ARG A 514 4.65 20.10 -15.39
C ARG A 514 3.47 21.06 -15.12
N GLY A 515 2.83 21.56 -16.17
CA GLY A 515 1.77 22.58 -16.10
C GLY A 515 2.24 24.00 -15.78
N GLN A 516 3.53 24.30 -15.83
CA GLN A 516 4.11 25.64 -15.71
C GLN A 516 4.69 26.13 -17.05
N LEU A 517 4.74 27.46 -17.22
CA LEU A 517 5.41 28.15 -18.32
C LEU A 517 6.89 28.34 -17.97
N LEU A 518 7.79 27.70 -18.70
CA LEU A 518 9.24 27.74 -18.46
C LEU A 518 9.95 28.83 -19.27
N MET A 519 9.60 28.97 -20.55
CA MET A 519 10.31 29.84 -21.48
C MET A 519 9.34 30.43 -22.50
N LEU A 520 9.64 31.63 -23.00
CA LEU A 520 8.92 32.28 -24.08
C LEU A 520 9.85 33.15 -24.91
N GLY A 521 9.38 33.58 -26.08
CA GLY A 521 10.11 34.53 -26.91
C GLY A 521 9.36 34.91 -28.18
N THR A 522 9.97 35.79 -28.98
CA THR A 522 9.45 36.25 -30.27
C THR A 522 10.57 36.13 -31.30
N GLU A 523 10.28 35.49 -32.43
CA GLU A 523 11.25 35.15 -33.47
C GLU A 523 10.81 35.65 -34.84
N SER A 524 11.78 36.06 -35.66
CA SER A 524 11.57 36.42 -37.07
C SER A 524 12.27 35.47 -38.04
N SER A 525 12.94 34.43 -37.53
CA SER A 525 13.56 33.36 -38.32
C SER A 525 12.64 32.14 -38.35
N GLY A 526 12.34 31.61 -39.55
CA GLY A 526 11.57 30.36 -39.71
C GLY A 526 12.25 29.10 -39.16
N SER A 527 13.46 29.22 -38.59
CA SER A 527 14.11 28.18 -37.80
C SER A 527 14.87 28.79 -36.62
N PHE A 528 14.75 28.15 -35.46
CA PHE A 528 15.30 28.59 -34.17
C PHE A 528 15.71 27.36 -33.35
N SER A 529 16.47 27.55 -32.28
CA SER A 529 16.97 26.45 -31.45
C SER A 529 16.72 26.67 -29.97
N LEU A 530 16.20 25.66 -29.29
CA LEU A 530 16.01 25.65 -27.83
C LEU A 530 16.92 24.59 -27.21
N ILE A 531 17.30 24.76 -25.94
CA ILE A 531 18.11 23.80 -25.20
C ILE A 531 17.20 23.13 -24.15
N PRO A 532 16.98 21.81 -24.21
CA PRO A 532 16.21 21.09 -23.20
C PRO A 532 16.95 21.07 -21.86
N GLU A 533 16.19 21.20 -20.77
CA GLU A 533 16.67 21.16 -19.39
C GLU A 533 15.95 20.08 -18.58
N HIS A 534 16.48 19.71 -17.40
CA HIS A 534 15.82 18.81 -16.45
C HIS A 534 14.41 19.26 -16.01
N SER A 535 14.09 20.55 -16.15
CA SER A 535 12.74 21.12 -15.92
C SER A 535 11.71 20.68 -16.97
N TRP A 536 12.15 20.22 -18.15
CA TRP A 536 11.31 19.78 -19.26
C TRP A 536 10.79 18.35 -19.09
N ALA A 537 11.46 17.52 -18.30
CA ALA A 537 11.08 16.12 -18.09
C ALA A 537 9.79 15.99 -17.23
N PRO A 538 8.91 14.99 -17.45
CA PRO A 538 9.02 13.93 -18.47
C PRO A 538 8.70 14.37 -19.91
N GLU A 539 7.86 15.39 -20.07
CA GLU A 539 7.43 15.90 -21.37
C GLU A 539 7.22 17.41 -21.31
N ALA A 540 7.82 18.13 -22.27
CA ALA A 540 7.57 19.54 -22.53
C ALA A 540 6.75 19.75 -23.80
N CYS A 541 5.89 20.76 -23.80
CA CYS A 541 5.11 21.20 -24.95
C CYS A 541 5.64 22.55 -25.44
N VAL A 542 6.14 22.58 -26.68
CA VAL A 542 6.59 23.80 -27.36
C VAL A 542 5.46 24.25 -28.29
N LEU A 543 4.83 25.37 -27.95
CA LEU A 543 3.73 25.97 -28.72
C LEU A 543 4.26 27.19 -29.48
N VAL A 544 3.89 27.33 -30.76
CA VAL A 544 4.15 28.50 -31.60
C VAL A 544 2.84 29.11 -32.10
N TYR A 545 2.76 30.44 -32.17
CA TYR A 545 1.61 31.14 -32.74
C TYR A 545 1.98 32.48 -33.38
N CYS A 546 1.13 32.93 -34.30
CA CYS A 546 1.18 34.29 -34.84
C CYS A 546 -0.24 34.86 -34.93
N VAL A 547 -0.37 36.19 -34.77
CA VAL A 547 -1.62 36.91 -35.02
C VAL A 547 -1.51 37.63 -36.36
N ARG A 548 -2.49 37.43 -37.23
CA ARG A 548 -2.52 37.99 -38.58
C ARG A 548 -3.10 39.41 -38.62
N PRO A 549 -2.84 40.21 -39.68
CA PRO A 549 -3.40 41.56 -39.82
C PRO A 549 -4.93 41.64 -39.95
N ASP A 550 -5.60 40.51 -40.20
CA ASP A 550 -7.07 40.36 -40.21
C ASP A 550 -7.64 39.98 -38.83
N GLY A 551 -6.79 39.81 -37.82
CA GLY A 551 -7.15 39.43 -36.45
C GLY A 551 -7.11 37.92 -36.17
N GLU A 552 -6.85 37.07 -37.18
CA GLU A 552 -6.85 35.61 -36.98
C GLU A 552 -5.58 35.11 -36.26
N ILE A 553 -5.77 34.27 -35.25
CA ILE A 553 -4.69 33.54 -34.58
C ILE A 553 -4.48 32.20 -35.29
N VAL A 554 -3.23 31.91 -35.69
CA VAL A 554 -2.81 30.61 -36.24
C VAL A 554 -1.70 30.05 -35.35
N ASN A 555 -1.79 28.77 -34.97
CA ASN A 555 -0.88 28.13 -34.02
C ASN A 555 -0.57 26.66 -34.34
N ASP A 556 0.49 26.14 -33.71
CA ASP A 556 0.83 24.72 -33.64
C ASP A 556 1.53 24.41 -32.31
N ALA A 557 1.52 23.14 -31.90
CA ALA A 557 2.22 22.66 -30.71
C ALA A 557 2.94 21.33 -30.99
N LEU A 558 4.19 21.23 -30.54
CA LEU A 558 5.02 20.03 -30.61
C LEU A 558 5.33 19.55 -29.19
N ARG A 559 5.20 18.24 -28.96
CA ARG A 559 5.64 17.63 -27.70
C ARG A 559 7.07 17.10 -27.81
N VAL A 560 7.79 17.21 -26.71
CA VAL A 560 9.21 16.91 -26.58
C VAL A 560 9.41 16.06 -25.32
N PRO A 561 9.46 14.73 -25.43
CA PRO A 561 9.78 13.87 -24.28
C PRO A 561 11.23 14.09 -23.84
N VAL A 562 11.51 13.96 -22.54
CA VAL A 562 12.86 14.08 -21.97
C VAL A 562 13.06 12.99 -20.92
N HIS A 563 13.92 12.03 -21.23
CA HIS A 563 14.05 10.78 -20.46
C HIS A 563 14.82 10.92 -19.13
N GLN A 564 15.64 11.96 -18.96
CA GLN A 564 16.42 12.19 -17.73
C GLN A 564 15.70 13.18 -16.82
N VAL A 565 15.25 12.72 -15.65
CA VAL A 565 14.32 13.45 -14.76
C VAL A 565 15.01 13.98 -13.50
N LEU A 566 15.70 13.09 -12.79
CA LEU A 566 16.35 13.37 -11.52
C LEU A 566 17.72 13.98 -11.74
N ARG A 567 18.07 14.97 -10.93
CA ARG A 567 19.36 15.69 -11.00
C ARG A 567 20.41 15.10 -10.06
N ASN A 568 19.97 14.45 -8.99
CA ASN A 568 20.83 13.79 -8.01
C ASN A 568 21.05 12.34 -8.44
N THR A 569 22.28 11.84 -8.30
CA THR A 569 22.62 10.44 -8.57
C THR A 569 23.17 9.76 -7.33
N VAL A 570 22.81 8.48 -7.18
CA VAL A 570 23.36 7.57 -6.17
C VAL A 570 23.79 6.28 -6.83
N SER A 571 24.95 5.77 -6.43
CA SER A 571 25.42 4.43 -6.78
C SER A 571 25.72 3.64 -5.51
N LEU A 572 25.36 2.36 -5.54
CA LEU A 572 25.75 1.36 -4.57
C LEU A 572 26.80 0.45 -5.21
N GLN A 573 27.74 -0.05 -4.42
CA GLN A 573 28.66 -1.11 -4.83
C GLN A 573 29.01 -1.98 -3.62
N TRP A 574 28.99 -3.30 -3.77
CA TRP A 574 29.56 -4.21 -2.79
C TRP A 574 31.06 -4.38 -3.06
N SER A 575 31.88 -4.48 -2.02
CA SER A 575 33.32 -4.76 -2.18
C SER A 575 33.61 -6.16 -2.75
N GLN A 576 32.65 -7.09 -2.65
CA GLN A 576 32.67 -8.43 -3.24
C GLN A 576 31.30 -8.78 -3.83
N HIS A 577 31.25 -9.63 -4.87
CA HIS A 577 29.99 -10.05 -5.52
C HIS A 577 29.34 -11.29 -4.88
N THR A 578 30.14 -12.15 -4.26
CA THR A 578 29.66 -13.18 -3.34
C THR A 578 30.60 -13.25 -2.14
N VAL A 579 30.11 -13.77 -1.02
CA VAL A 579 30.85 -13.91 0.24
C VAL A 579 30.42 -15.18 0.97
N SER A 580 31.27 -15.65 1.88
CA SER A 580 30.93 -16.71 2.81
C SER A 580 29.90 -16.25 3.85
N PRO A 581 29.02 -17.14 4.33
CA PRO A 581 28.17 -16.90 5.50
C PRO A 581 28.96 -16.36 6.71
N GLY A 582 28.54 -15.22 7.25
CA GLY A 582 29.19 -14.57 8.40
C GLY A 582 30.47 -13.78 8.09
N GLU A 583 30.85 -13.60 6.83
CA GLU A 583 31.97 -12.75 6.41
C GLU A 583 31.63 -11.25 6.55
N GLU A 584 32.64 -10.39 6.73
CA GLU A 584 32.46 -8.92 6.70
C GLU A 584 32.59 -8.40 5.26
N VAL A 585 31.58 -7.68 4.77
CA VAL A 585 31.54 -7.07 3.44
C VAL A 585 31.21 -5.58 3.55
N ASP A 586 31.80 -4.78 2.66
CA ASP A 586 31.61 -3.34 2.64
C ASP A 586 30.54 -2.99 1.59
N LEU A 587 29.52 -2.23 2.00
CA LEU A 587 28.62 -1.53 1.09
C LEU A 587 29.13 -0.11 0.87
N GLU A 588 29.71 0.14 -0.30
CA GLU A 588 30.11 1.48 -0.74
C GLU A 588 28.91 2.24 -1.30
N VAL A 589 28.70 3.46 -0.81
CA VAL A 589 27.62 4.36 -1.21
C VAL A 589 28.22 5.68 -1.67
N SER A 590 27.95 6.08 -2.91
CA SER A 590 28.42 7.33 -3.50
C SER A 590 27.25 8.20 -3.96
N VAL A 591 27.34 9.51 -3.72
CA VAL A 591 26.30 10.52 -4.01
C VAL A 591 26.88 11.77 -4.67
N SER A 592 26.04 12.53 -5.38
CA SER A 592 26.47 13.76 -6.06
C SER A 592 26.87 14.90 -5.11
N GLU A 593 26.29 15.00 -3.92
CA GLU A 593 26.48 16.13 -2.98
C GLU A 593 26.65 15.69 -1.52
N PRO A 594 27.58 16.30 -0.75
CA PRO A 594 27.64 16.12 0.70
C PRO A 594 26.41 16.75 1.39
N GLY A 595 26.04 16.22 2.55
CA GLY A 595 24.81 16.57 3.27
C GLY A 595 23.56 15.86 2.76
N SER A 596 23.72 14.94 1.81
CA SER A 596 22.63 14.10 1.33
C SER A 596 22.26 13.01 2.34
N VAL A 597 20.95 12.77 2.52
CA VAL A 597 20.43 11.60 3.23
C VAL A 597 20.16 10.48 2.24
N VAL A 598 20.62 9.27 2.53
CA VAL A 598 20.38 8.06 1.73
C VAL A 598 19.48 7.09 2.49
N GLY A 599 18.38 6.68 1.86
CA GLY A 599 17.51 5.60 2.34
C GLY A 599 17.87 4.30 1.64
N ILE A 600 18.48 3.36 2.37
CA ILE A 600 18.99 2.09 1.85
C ILE A 600 18.05 0.94 2.26
N LEU A 601 17.85 -0.01 1.35
CA LEU A 601 17.03 -1.23 1.50
C LEU A 601 17.86 -2.43 0.99
N VAL A 602 18.00 -3.49 1.80
CA VAL A 602 18.61 -4.76 1.36
C VAL A 602 17.78 -5.95 1.84
N VAL A 603 17.30 -6.76 0.89
CA VAL A 603 16.35 -7.87 1.10
C VAL A 603 16.77 -9.15 0.37
N ASP A 604 16.31 -10.30 0.88
CA ASP A 604 16.48 -11.59 0.22
C ASP A 604 15.76 -11.56 -1.14
N LYS A 605 16.45 -11.95 -2.22
CA LYS A 605 15.90 -12.07 -3.58
C LYS A 605 14.59 -12.84 -3.62
N ALA A 606 14.42 -13.86 -2.75
CA ALA A 606 13.21 -14.65 -2.62
C ALA A 606 11.96 -13.85 -2.15
N THR A 607 12.14 -12.62 -1.62
CA THR A 607 11.04 -11.73 -1.23
C THR A 607 10.51 -10.87 -2.39
N ARG A 608 11.28 -10.70 -3.48
CA ARG A 608 10.92 -9.82 -4.60
C ARG A 608 9.95 -10.52 -5.54
N GLN A 609 8.72 -10.01 -5.61
CA GLN A 609 7.71 -10.44 -6.59
C GLN A 609 7.56 -9.36 -7.68
N PRO A 610 7.70 -9.68 -8.98
CA PRO A 610 7.62 -8.68 -10.05
C PRO A 610 6.33 -7.87 -10.09
N GLU A 611 5.21 -8.48 -9.68
CA GLU A 611 3.87 -7.88 -9.69
C GLU A 611 3.59 -6.99 -8.47
N ALA A 612 4.46 -6.98 -7.45
CA ALA A 612 4.17 -6.39 -6.14
C ALA A 612 5.24 -5.40 -5.63
N ASP A 613 5.98 -4.75 -6.54
CA ASP A 613 7.14 -3.91 -6.20
C ASP A 613 6.84 -2.80 -5.15
N ASN A 614 7.44 -2.97 -3.97
CA ASN A 614 7.36 -2.08 -2.80
C ASN A 614 8.37 -0.93 -2.79
N ASP A 615 9.25 -0.82 -3.80
CA ASP A 615 10.29 0.20 -3.86
C ASP A 615 9.82 1.52 -4.51
N ILE A 616 10.67 2.55 -4.47
CA ILE A 616 10.50 3.81 -5.21
C ILE A 616 11.40 3.73 -6.46
N THR A 617 10.80 3.52 -7.63
CA THR A 617 11.51 3.40 -8.91
C THR A 617 11.47 4.71 -9.71
N ASN A 618 12.39 4.86 -10.67
CA ASN A 618 12.38 6.01 -11.58
C ASN A 618 11.07 6.09 -12.41
N GLU A 619 10.46 4.96 -12.80
CA GLU A 619 9.14 4.94 -13.45
C GLU A 619 8.04 5.53 -12.56
N LYS A 620 7.96 5.11 -11.29
CA LYS A 620 6.94 5.62 -10.35
C LYS A 620 7.05 7.14 -10.15
N VAL A 621 8.26 7.69 -10.21
CA VAL A 621 8.48 9.15 -10.16
C VAL A 621 8.15 9.83 -11.50
N LEU A 622 8.47 9.19 -12.64
CA LEU A 622 8.11 9.64 -13.98
C LEU A 622 6.59 9.81 -14.14
N ASP A 623 5.83 8.76 -13.80
CA ASP A 623 4.38 8.72 -13.97
C ASP A 623 3.67 9.72 -13.06
N GLU A 624 4.09 9.79 -11.78
CA GLU A 624 3.62 10.76 -10.80
C GLU A 624 3.90 12.21 -11.24
N LEU A 625 5.06 12.48 -11.88
CA LEU A 625 5.38 13.81 -12.43
C LEU A 625 4.61 14.11 -13.74
N ALA A 626 4.26 13.10 -14.54
CA ALA A 626 3.47 13.27 -15.75
C ALA A 626 2.05 13.78 -15.46
N LEU A 627 1.48 13.42 -14.30
CA LEU A 627 0.18 13.93 -13.82
C LEU A 627 0.14 15.47 -13.75
N TYR A 628 1.27 16.16 -13.56
CA TYR A 628 1.30 17.63 -13.50
C TYR A 628 1.16 18.29 -14.86
N SER A 629 1.57 17.60 -15.94
CA SER A 629 1.35 18.04 -17.32
C SER A 629 -0.08 17.75 -17.80
N MET A 630 -0.74 16.73 -17.25
CA MET A 630 -2.12 16.36 -17.58
C MET A 630 -3.16 17.38 -17.04
N GLY A 631 -3.62 18.27 -17.90
CA GLY A 631 -4.56 19.38 -17.63
C GLY A 631 -6.01 19.02 -17.26
N GLY A 632 -6.24 17.88 -16.60
CA GLY A 632 -7.45 17.60 -15.83
C GLY A 632 -8.75 17.28 -16.58
N ASP A 633 -8.70 17.05 -17.90
CA ASP A 633 -9.78 16.46 -18.73
C ASP A 633 -9.17 15.79 -19.97
N SER A 634 -9.32 14.47 -20.14
CA SER A 634 -8.77 13.76 -21.30
C SER A 634 -9.48 14.11 -22.63
N MET A 635 -10.77 14.47 -22.55
CA MET A 635 -11.60 14.83 -23.72
C MET A 635 -11.15 16.10 -24.48
N ASP A 636 -10.29 16.95 -23.88
CA ASP A 636 -9.72 18.11 -24.57
C ASP A 636 -8.60 17.72 -25.57
N MET A 637 -7.88 16.60 -25.36
CA MET A 637 -6.66 16.28 -26.13
C MET A 637 -6.92 15.80 -27.56
N GLU A 638 -7.96 14.99 -27.79
CA GLU A 638 -8.32 14.52 -29.15
C GLU A 638 -8.78 15.66 -30.09
N ASN A 639 -9.17 16.80 -29.52
CA ASN A 639 -9.90 17.87 -30.21
C ASN A 639 -9.02 19.00 -30.78
N MET A 640 -7.71 18.80 -31.02
CA MET A 640 -6.80 19.79 -31.64
C MET A 640 -7.11 20.10 -33.14
N GLY A 641 -8.35 20.43 -33.47
CA GLY A 641 -8.80 20.82 -34.82
C GLY A 641 -8.89 22.32 -35.06
N ASP A 642 -8.56 23.17 -34.08
CA ASP A 642 -8.71 24.63 -34.14
C ASP A 642 -7.74 25.38 -33.20
N PRO A 643 -7.59 26.71 -33.36
CA PRO A 643 -6.66 27.49 -32.54
C PRO A 643 -6.91 27.41 -31.02
N TYR A 644 -8.18 27.39 -30.58
CA TYR A 644 -8.54 27.30 -29.16
C TYR A 644 -8.02 26.00 -28.54
N SER A 645 -8.25 24.88 -29.23
CA SER A 645 -8.00 23.54 -28.70
C SER A 645 -6.52 23.19 -28.65
N VAL A 646 -5.69 23.80 -29.53
CA VAL A 646 -4.22 23.70 -29.44
C VAL A 646 -3.67 24.37 -28.17
N PHE A 647 -4.18 25.54 -27.76
CA PHE A 647 -3.79 26.17 -26.48
C PHE A 647 -4.27 25.34 -25.28
N MET A 648 -5.51 24.87 -25.30
CA MET A 648 -6.07 24.05 -24.21
C MET A 648 -5.32 22.73 -24.03
N GLY A 649 -4.94 22.07 -25.12
CA GLY A 649 -4.12 20.85 -25.09
C GLY A 649 -2.65 21.09 -24.66
N ALA A 650 -2.19 22.34 -24.65
CA ALA A 650 -0.96 22.79 -24.01
C ALA A 650 -1.18 23.30 -22.56
N ASN A 651 -2.36 23.03 -21.97
CA ASN A 651 -2.79 23.41 -20.63
C ASN A 651 -2.87 24.94 -20.39
N LEU A 652 -3.05 25.73 -21.46
CA LEU A 652 -3.15 27.19 -21.44
C LEU A 652 -4.55 27.69 -21.78
N MET A 653 -5.07 28.62 -20.97
CA MET A 653 -6.20 29.48 -21.32
C MET A 653 -5.71 30.81 -21.89
N VAL A 654 -6.39 31.32 -22.91
CA VAL A 654 -6.00 32.56 -23.63
C VAL A 654 -7.04 33.67 -23.43
N LEU A 655 -6.55 34.87 -23.11
CA LEU A 655 -7.28 36.13 -23.02
C LEU A 655 -6.77 37.07 -24.12
N THR A 656 -7.63 37.47 -25.06
CA THR A 656 -7.24 38.26 -26.24
C THR A 656 -8.44 38.98 -26.84
N ASP A 657 -8.18 40.02 -27.64
CA ASP A 657 -9.14 40.66 -28.54
C ASP A 657 -9.04 40.19 -30.01
N ALA A 658 -8.09 39.30 -30.33
CA ALA A 658 -7.97 38.62 -31.61
C ALA A 658 -8.98 37.47 -31.77
N THR A 659 -9.26 37.03 -33.01
CA THR A 659 -10.31 36.03 -33.28
C THR A 659 -9.82 34.61 -33.08
N LEU A 660 -10.09 34.07 -31.89
CA LEU A 660 -9.82 32.68 -31.51
C LEU A 660 -11.03 31.79 -31.88
N HIS A 661 -10.88 30.95 -32.91
CA HIS A 661 -11.94 30.06 -33.38
C HIS A 661 -11.97 28.73 -32.61
N GLN A 662 -13.18 28.20 -32.38
CA GLN A 662 -13.45 26.96 -31.64
C GLN A 662 -14.54 26.13 -32.36
N ARG A 663 -14.40 24.80 -32.36
CA ARG A 663 -15.31 23.82 -32.93
C ARG A 663 -15.67 22.76 -31.88
N ARG A 664 -16.97 22.58 -31.61
CA ARG A 664 -17.45 21.55 -30.67
C ARG A 664 -17.60 20.19 -31.34
N ASN A 665 -17.09 19.14 -30.69
CA ASN A 665 -17.38 17.73 -30.93
C ASN A 665 -17.38 16.98 -29.59
N LEU A 666 -18.06 15.82 -29.52
CA LEU A 666 -18.14 14.97 -28.33
C LEU A 666 -17.94 13.49 -28.74
N ARG A 667 -16.90 12.82 -28.21
CA ARG A 667 -16.73 11.36 -28.20
C ARG A 667 -15.91 10.88 -26.98
N PRO A 668 -15.95 9.57 -26.63
CA PRO A 668 -15.23 9.00 -25.48
C PRO A 668 -14.12 7.99 -25.85
N GLU A 669 -13.16 7.79 -24.95
CA GLU A 669 -12.08 6.80 -25.00
C GLU A 669 -11.91 6.02 -23.67
N PHE A 670 -11.13 4.92 -23.70
CA PHE A 670 -10.55 4.22 -22.54
C PHE A 670 -9.14 3.68 -22.88
N PRO A 671 -8.23 3.47 -21.90
CA PRO A 671 -6.77 3.48 -22.12
C PRO A 671 -6.06 2.10 -22.15
N GLY A 672 -4.74 2.11 -22.41
CA GLY A 672 -3.78 1.00 -22.23
C GLY A 672 -2.32 1.53 -22.15
N GLU A 673 -1.39 0.78 -21.54
CA GLU A 673 -0.17 1.34 -20.91
C GLU A 673 1.20 0.89 -21.49
N ILE A 674 2.18 1.79 -21.36
CA ILE A 674 3.62 1.67 -20.99
C ILE A 674 4.37 0.32 -21.18
N ALA A 675 5.56 0.36 -21.81
CA ALA A 675 6.84 -0.33 -21.44
C ALA A 675 7.87 -0.41 -22.62
N MET A 676 9.17 -0.78 -22.46
CA MET A 676 10.28 -0.29 -21.60
C MET A 676 11.64 -0.99 -21.96
N LEU A 677 12.78 -0.54 -21.41
CA LEU A 677 14.10 -1.25 -21.28
C LEU A 677 14.94 -1.44 -22.60
N ASN A 678 16.24 -1.83 -22.62
CA ASN A 678 16.98 -2.83 -21.79
C ASN A 678 18.55 -2.85 -21.93
N ASP A 679 19.20 -3.87 -21.31
CA ASP A 679 20.54 -4.50 -21.56
C ASP A 679 21.85 -3.92 -20.94
N ASN A 680 22.92 -4.66 -20.55
CA ASN A 680 23.27 -6.08 -20.13
C ASN A 680 24.84 -6.13 -19.90
N LYS A 681 25.58 -7.07 -19.25
CA LYS A 681 25.42 -8.25 -18.35
C LYS A 681 26.80 -8.72 -17.76
N GLY A 682 26.84 -9.41 -16.61
CA GLY A 682 27.97 -10.26 -16.10
C GLY A 682 29.24 -9.56 -15.57
N ASP A 683 30.29 -10.18 -14.99
CA ASP A 683 30.60 -11.52 -14.39
C ASP A 683 32.08 -11.45 -13.85
N LEU A 684 32.65 -12.17 -12.86
CA LEU A 684 32.23 -13.04 -11.72
C LEU A 684 33.42 -13.15 -10.69
N MET A 685 33.40 -14.03 -9.66
CA MET A 685 34.31 -13.97 -8.47
C MET A 685 34.95 -15.31 -7.96
N TYR A 686 35.70 -15.29 -6.82
CA TYR A 686 36.35 -16.45 -6.15
C TYR A 686 36.38 -16.35 -4.59
N ASP A 687 36.59 -17.49 -3.92
CA ASP A 687 36.25 -17.87 -2.51
C ASP A 687 37.45 -17.97 -1.51
N GLU A 688 37.20 -17.96 -0.18
CA GLU A 688 38.04 -18.63 0.85
C GLU A 688 37.37 -18.81 2.27
N ASP A 689 37.16 -20.07 2.69
CA ASP A 689 36.99 -20.66 4.04
C ASP A 689 35.82 -20.26 5.02
N PRO A 690 35.12 -21.25 5.68
CA PRO A 690 33.79 -21.01 6.29
C PRO A 690 33.70 -20.80 7.83
N VAL A 691 32.62 -20.11 8.25
CA VAL A 691 32.20 -19.83 9.64
C VAL A 691 30.95 -20.66 10.05
N VAL A 692 30.61 -20.71 11.35
CA VAL A 692 29.49 -21.52 11.90
C VAL A 692 28.17 -20.74 11.94
N ARG A 693 27.12 -21.28 11.31
CA ARG A 693 25.96 -20.53 10.79
C ARG A 693 24.72 -20.52 11.70
N GLN A 694 24.14 -19.33 11.96
CA GLN A 694 23.09 -19.10 12.97
C GLN A 694 21.99 -18.05 12.62
N TYR A 695 22.25 -17.02 11.80
CA TYR A 695 21.40 -15.83 11.61
C TYR A 695 20.70 -15.76 10.23
N PHE A 696 19.36 -15.86 10.22
CA PHE A 696 18.55 -16.02 8.98
C PHE A 696 17.40 -14.98 8.88
N PRO A 697 17.66 -13.72 8.47
CA PRO A 697 16.64 -12.69 8.28
C PRO A 697 15.93 -12.79 6.89
N GLU A 698 14.89 -11.96 6.67
CA GLU A 698 14.27 -11.73 5.34
C GLU A 698 14.62 -10.34 4.77
N THR A 699 14.69 -9.35 5.67
CA THR A 699 15.16 -7.98 5.41
C THR A 699 16.46 -7.81 6.18
N TRP A 700 17.60 -7.63 5.49
CA TRP A 700 18.91 -7.52 6.13
C TRP A 700 19.19 -6.10 6.59
N LEU A 701 19.05 -5.11 5.70
CA LEU A 701 19.33 -3.70 6.00
C LEU A 701 18.12 -2.82 5.65
N TRP A 702 17.78 -1.93 6.59
CA TRP A 702 16.82 -0.83 6.40
C TRP A 702 17.36 0.35 7.20
N MET A 703 18.05 1.27 6.53
CA MET A 703 18.78 2.35 7.19
C MET A 703 18.65 3.67 6.44
N ASP A 704 18.41 4.73 7.21
CA ASP A 704 18.40 6.12 6.75
C ASP A 704 19.67 6.78 7.29
N THR A 705 20.56 7.23 6.40
CA THR A 705 21.86 7.77 6.81
C THR A 705 22.17 9.10 6.14
N ASP A 706 22.47 10.10 6.97
CA ASP A 706 23.16 11.33 6.56
C ASP A 706 24.64 11.02 6.27
N LEU A 707 25.12 11.44 5.09
CA LEU A 707 26.51 11.32 4.68
C LEU A 707 27.38 12.50 5.15
N GLY A 708 26.78 13.58 5.65
CA GLY A 708 27.47 14.72 6.24
C GLY A 708 28.49 15.35 5.30
N GLY A 709 29.73 15.55 5.74
CA GLY A 709 30.77 16.15 4.91
C GLY A 709 31.32 15.29 3.76
N PHE A 710 30.76 14.10 3.51
CA PHE A 710 31.31 13.10 2.58
C PHE A 710 30.37 12.86 1.39
N THR A 711 30.96 12.64 0.20
CA THR A 711 30.25 12.19 -1.02
C THR A 711 30.31 10.68 -1.21
N GLU A 712 31.22 9.99 -0.53
CA GLU A 712 31.44 8.54 -0.60
C GLU A 712 31.60 8.00 0.82
N LYS A 713 30.98 6.84 1.10
CA LYS A 713 31.02 6.22 2.43
C LYS A 713 30.86 4.70 2.31
N SER A 714 31.82 3.96 2.84
CA SER A 714 31.68 2.52 3.08
C SER A 714 30.91 2.26 4.38
N PHE A 715 30.07 1.22 4.36
CA PHE A 715 29.39 0.65 5.51
C PHE A 715 29.81 -0.82 5.67
N PRO A 716 30.70 -1.16 6.62
CA PRO A 716 31.04 -2.54 6.92
C PRO A 716 29.84 -3.25 7.56
N VAL A 717 29.42 -4.37 6.97
CA VAL A 717 28.28 -5.17 7.41
C VAL A 717 28.61 -6.66 7.36
N THR A 718 28.21 -7.41 8.38
CA THR A 718 28.38 -8.88 8.39
C THR A 718 27.28 -9.53 7.53
N ALA A 719 27.68 -10.38 6.59
CA ALA A 719 26.79 -11.14 5.73
C ALA A 719 25.92 -12.12 6.54
N PRO A 720 24.59 -12.22 6.29
CA PRO A 720 23.73 -13.16 7.00
C PRO A 720 24.08 -14.62 6.67
N ASP A 721 23.69 -15.55 7.54
CA ASP A 721 24.00 -16.98 7.36
C ASP A 721 23.10 -17.71 6.35
N SER A 722 22.09 -17.00 5.83
CA SER A 722 21.22 -17.44 4.73
C SER A 722 22.01 -17.58 3.43
N ILE A 723 22.12 -18.80 2.91
CA ILE A 723 22.64 -19.06 1.56
C ILE A 723 21.56 -18.67 0.54
N THR A 724 21.63 -17.42 0.07
CA THR A 724 20.71 -16.77 -0.89
C THR A 724 21.40 -15.56 -1.53
N SER A 725 20.80 -14.98 -2.58
CA SER A 725 21.19 -13.67 -3.09
C SER A 725 20.46 -12.54 -2.35
N TRP A 726 21.20 -11.54 -1.90
CA TRP A 726 20.72 -10.30 -1.30
C TRP A 726 20.69 -9.19 -2.33
N VAL A 727 19.57 -8.48 -2.43
CA VAL A 727 19.36 -7.40 -3.41
C VAL A 727 19.33 -6.07 -2.69
N ALA A 728 20.23 -5.16 -3.07
CA ALA A 728 20.35 -3.81 -2.51
C ALA A 728 19.76 -2.74 -3.45
N THR A 729 18.99 -1.81 -2.88
CA THR A 729 18.49 -0.59 -3.53
C THR A 729 18.64 0.61 -2.61
N ALA A 730 18.69 1.81 -3.21
CA ALA A 730 18.73 3.06 -2.46
C ALA A 730 18.14 4.24 -3.24
N PHE A 731 17.63 5.21 -2.49
CA PHE A 731 17.37 6.57 -2.95
C PHE A 731 18.17 7.58 -2.13
N VAL A 732 18.45 8.74 -2.70
CA VAL A 732 19.19 9.85 -2.10
C VAL A 732 18.35 11.13 -2.12
N MET A 733 18.47 11.97 -1.10
CA MET A 733 17.82 13.27 -1.02
C MET A 733 18.82 14.36 -0.62
N SER A 734 18.86 15.45 -1.39
CA SER A 734 19.62 16.68 -1.12
C SER A 734 18.70 17.90 -1.18
N GLU A 735 18.96 18.95 -0.40
CA GLU A 735 18.25 20.24 -0.53
C GLU A 735 18.47 20.89 -1.92
N THR A 736 19.65 20.72 -2.50
CA THR A 736 20.08 21.43 -3.73
C THR A 736 19.69 20.68 -5.00
N LEU A 737 20.07 19.40 -5.13
CA LEU A 737 19.75 18.55 -6.29
C LEU A 737 18.42 17.78 -6.16
N GLY A 738 17.86 17.65 -4.96
CA GLY A 738 16.61 16.92 -4.73
C GLY A 738 16.78 15.40 -4.65
N LEU A 739 15.71 14.69 -5.03
CA LEU A 739 15.65 13.22 -5.08
C LEU A 739 16.57 12.65 -6.19
N GLY A 740 17.21 11.52 -5.88
CA GLY A 740 17.90 10.63 -6.81
C GLY A 740 17.59 9.17 -6.46
N ILE A 741 17.59 8.28 -7.44
CA ILE A 741 17.29 6.84 -7.26
C ILE A 741 18.38 6.04 -7.98
N VAL A 742 18.79 4.89 -7.41
CA VAL A 742 19.78 4.02 -8.04
C VAL A 742 19.26 3.45 -9.37
N ASN A 743 20.06 3.50 -10.42
CA ASN A 743 19.63 3.11 -11.78
C ASN A 743 19.32 1.60 -11.92
N ALA A 744 19.96 0.77 -11.11
CA ALA A 744 19.74 -0.68 -11.06
C ALA A 744 20.01 -1.20 -9.63
N PRO A 745 19.30 -2.25 -9.18
CA PRO A 745 19.64 -2.93 -7.93
C PRO A 745 21.01 -3.61 -8.03
N VAL A 746 21.68 -3.79 -6.87
CA VAL A 746 22.99 -4.45 -6.80
C VAL A 746 22.89 -5.72 -5.97
N GLU A 747 23.29 -6.86 -6.52
CA GLU A 747 23.18 -8.17 -5.87
C GLU A 747 24.50 -8.58 -5.18
N LEU A 748 24.38 -9.19 -4.00
CA LEU A 748 25.43 -9.90 -3.26
C LEU A 748 24.97 -11.33 -3.02
N THR A 749 25.71 -12.34 -3.49
CA THR A 749 25.34 -13.74 -3.23
C THR A 749 26.06 -14.28 -2.00
N VAL A 750 25.32 -14.87 -1.05
CA VAL A 750 25.92 -15.59 0.07
C VAL A 750 25.88 -17.08 -0.27
N PHE A 751 27.05 -17.71 -0.34
CA PHE A 751 27.16 -19.10 -0.82
C PHE A 751 28.37 -19.84 -0.21
N GLN A 752 28.35 -21.18 -0.30
CA GLN A 752 29.38 -22.08 0.19
C GLN A 752 29.30 -23.37 -0.65
N ASP A 753 30.41 -23.86 -1.24
CA ASP A 753 30.35 -25.01 -2.17
C ASP A 753 29.95 -26.34 -1.51
N PHE A 754 30.16 -26.48 -0.20
CA PHE A 754 29.67 -27.61 0.59
C PHE A 754 28.94 -27.12 1.85
N PHE A 755 27.66 -27.48 2.01
CA PHE A 755 26.86 -27.06 3.15
C PHE A 755 25.77 -28.06 3.57
N ILE A 756 25.22 -27.85 4.77
CA ILE A 756 24.05 -28.55 5.31
C ILE A 756 22.84 -27.63 5.51
N ALA A 757 21.64 -28.21 5.39
CA ALA A 757 20.37 -27.57 5.72
C ALA A 757 19.54 -28.46 6.65
N LEU A 758 18.93 -27.84 7.67
CA LEU A 758 18.08 -28.51 8.67
C LEU A 758 16.63 -28.05 8.56
N ASN A 759 15.73 -29.00 8.33
CA ASN A 759 14.28 -28.81 8.33
C ASN A 759 13.72 -29.25 9.72
N LEU A 760 13.11 -28.31 10.45
CA LEU A 760 12.68 -28.47 11.84
C LEU A 760 11.24 -27.93 12.06
N PRO A 761 10.42 -28.56 12.90
CA PRO A 761 9.16 -27.99 13.38
C PRO A 761 9.41 -26.94 14.48
N ALA A 762 8.40 -26.10 14.74
CA ALA A 762 8.51 -24.98 15.71
C ALA A 762 8.61 -25.41 17.18
N TYR A 763 8.06 -26.56 17.56
CA TYR A 763 8.20 -27.17 18.88
C TYR A 763 7.94 -28.69 18.81
N ILE A 764 8.24 -29.40 19.89
CA ILE A 764 7.95 -30.83 20.09
C ILE A 764 7.64 -31.11 21.58
N ILE A 765 6.94 -32.20 21.90
CA ILE A 765 6.67 -32.63 23.28
C ILE A 765 7.77 -33.61 23.72
N ARG A 766 8.18 -33.55 25.00
CA ARG A 766 9.13 -34.50 25.59
C ARG A 766 8.67 -35.95 25.35
N GLY A 767 9.58 -36.80 24.89
CA GLY A 767 9.30 -38.21 24.58
C GLY A 767 8.80 -38.51 23.16
N GLU A 768 8.36 -37.52 22.39
CA GLU A 768 8.00 -37.70 20.96
C GLU A 768 9.24 -38.01 20.09
N LEU A 769 9.02 -38.55 18.89
CA LEU A 769 10.09 -38.92 17.96
C LEU A 769 10.20 -37.92 16.82
N LEU A 770 11.27 -37.12 16.79
CA LEU A 770 11.62 -36.26 15.66
C LEU A 770 12.53 -37.03 14.70
N ILE A 771 12.13 -37.16 13.44
CA ILE A 771 13.03 -37.60 12.37
C ILE A 771 13.75 -36.36 11.84
N LEU A 772 14.91 -36.03 12.41
CA LEU A 772 15.74 -34.92 11.97
C LEU A 772 16.25 -35.21 10.55
N LYS A 773 15.83 -34.38 9.59
CA LYS A 773 16.31 -34.40 8.21
C LYS A 773 17.52 -33.47 8.10
N VAL A 774 18.68 -34.04 7.82
CA VAL A 774 19.89 -33.30 7.48
C VAL A 774 20.11 -33.42 5.97
N ASN A 775 19.86 -32.34 5.24
CA ASN A 775 20.16 -32.28 3.81
C ASN A 775 21.61 -31.81 3.66
N LEU A 776 22.37 -32.46 2.80
CA LEU A 776 23.75 -32.14 2.42
C LEU A 776 23.77 -31.74 0.95
N PHE A 777 24.58 -30.74 0.61
CA PHE A 777 24.83 -30.34 -0.77
C PHE A 777 26.35 -30.29 -1.00
N ASN A 778 26.80 -30.88 -2.10
CA ASN A 778 28.18 -30.85 -2.56
C ASN A 778 28.22 -30.32 -3.99
N TYR A 779 28.68 -29.08 -4.16
CA TYR A 779 28.85 -28.43 -5.46
C TYR A 779 30.33 -28.31 -5.87
N LEU A 780 31.21 -29.09 -5.24
CA LEU A 780 32.56 -29.37 -5.74
C LEU A 780 32.52 -30.45 -6.83
N ASP A 781 33.59 -30.49 -7.62
CA ASP A 781 33.74 -31.43 -8.73
C ASP A 781 34.17 -32.86 -8.31
N GLU A 782 34.62 -33.06 -7.06
CA GLU A 782 34.94 -34.40 -6.50
C GLU A 782 33.79 -34.97 -5.64
N ASP A 783 33.64 -36.30 -5.66
CA ASP A 783 32.75 -37.03 -4.75
C ASP A 783 33.29 -36.96 -3.31
N LEU A 784 32.50 -36.41 -2.37
CA LEU A 784 32.89 -36.30 -0.97
C LEU A 784 32.40 -37.49 -0.14
N GLU A 785 33.31 -38.18 0.55
CA GLU A 785 32.94 -39.01 1.70
C GLU A 785 32.78 -38.10 2.93
N VAL A 786 31.54 -37.89 3.37
CA VAL A 786 31.18 -36.94 4.43
C VAL A 786 30.74 -37.65 5.69
N MET A 787 31.40 -37.36 6.81
CA MET A 787 30.96 -37.76 8.14
C MET A 787 30.04 -36.67 8.74
N VAL A 788 28.73 -36.94 8.77
CA VAL A 788 27.77 -36.13 9.52
C VAL A 788 27.78 -36.56 10.98
N THR A 789 28.00 -35.61 11.88
CA THR A 789 27.88 -35.75 13.32
C THR A 789 26.79 -34.82 13.83
N VAL A 790 25.72 -35.37 14.39
CA VAL A 790 24.82 -34.62 15.27
C VAL A 790 25.48 -34.59 16.66
N ALA A 791 25.65 -33.42 17.25
CA ALA A 791 26.31 -33.31 18.56
C ALA A 791 25.48 -34.03 19.63
N GLU A 792 26.11 -34.92 20.40
CA GLU A 792 25.48 -35.58 21.54
C GLU A 792 25.22 -34.57 22.66
N SER A 793 24.02 -34.62 23.23
CA SER A 793 23.59 -33.79 24.36
C SER A 793 22.77 -34.64 25.32
N GLU A 794 22.90 -34.41 26.63
CA GLU A 794 22.05 -35.05 27.65
C GLU A 794 20.56 -34.70 27.48
N SER A 795 20.25 -33.69 26.64
CA SER A 795 18.90 -33.23 26.33
C SER A 795 18.09 -34.13 25.38
N PHE A 796 18.72 -35.05 24.62
CA PHE A 796 18.01 -35.96 23.72
C PHE A 796 18.75 -37.28 23.48
N GLU A 797 18.00 -38.35 23.21
CA GLU A 797 18.54 -39.66 22.82
C GLU A 797 18.29 -39.96 21.33
N PHE A 798 19.13 -40.81 20.73
CA PHE A 798 18.94 -41.32 19.36
C PHE A 798 18.16 -42.64 19.39
N VAL A 799 17.18 -42.80 18.50
CA VAL A 799 16.27 -43.96 18.49
C VAL A 799 16.40 -44.71 17.17
N PHE A 800 16.87 -45.96 17.21
CA PHE A 800 16.99 -46.82 16.02
C PHE A 800 16.17 -48.11 16.19
N PRO A 801 15.39 -48.56 15.18
CA PRO A 801 14.55 -49.75 15.32
C PRO A 801 15.30 -51.10 15.40
N ASP A 802 16.48 -51.19 14.77
CA ASP A 802 17.14 -52.48 14.49
C ASP A 802 18.56 -52.59 15.05
N SER A 803 18.82 -53.74 15.69
CA SER A 803 20.12 -54.33 16.06
C SER A 803 20.97 -53.65 17.16
N GLU A 804 21.57 -54.51 17.99
CA GLU A 804 22.46 -54.13 19.09
C GLU A 804 23.85 -53.70 18.58
N GLY A 805 24.42 -52.61 19.11
CA GLY A 805 25.89 -52.44 19.17
C GLY A 805 26.59 -51.53 18.16
N LEU A 806 25.93 -50.49 17.60
CA LEU A 806 26.64 -49.44 16.85
C LEU A 806 27.17 -48.33 17.75
N SER A 807 28.50 -48.19 17.85
CA SER A 807 29.20 -47.13 18.61
C SER A 807 29.20 -45.75 17.93
N MET A 808 28.20 -45.47 17.09
CA MET A 808 28.13 -44.31 16.19
C MET A 808 26.69 -43.81 16.02
N ALA A 809 25.85 -43.87 17.05
CA ALA A 809 24.44 -43.44 16.97
C ALA A 809 24.26 -41.98 16.46
N SER A 810 25.18 -41.11 16.88
CA SER A 810 25.30 -39.69 16.52
C SER A 810 25.97 -39.43 15.16
N LYS A 811 26.55 -40.44 14.52
CA LYS A 811 27.44 -40.28 13.36
C LYS A 811 27.06 -41.16 12.18
N ARG A 812 26.97 -40.56 11.00
CA ARG A 812 26.73 -41.26 9.74
C ARG A 812 27.68 -40.77 8.67
N THR A 813 28.48 -41.67 8.13
CA THR A 813 29.24 -41.43 6.90
C THR A 813 28.31 -41.65 5.71
N VAL A 814 28.31 -40.72 4.76
CA VAL A 814 27.58 -40.82 3.50
C VAL A 814 28.45 -40.26 2.37
N THR A 815 28.41 -40.89 1.20
CA THR A 815 29.00 -40.30 -0.01
C THR A 815 28.03 -39.28 -0.59
N VAL A 816 28.46 -38.04 -0.74
CA VAL A 816 27.76 -36.99 -1.47
C VAL A 816 28.47 -36.86 -2.82
N TRP A 817 27.80 -37.18 -3.91
CA TRP A 817 28.43 -37.13 -5.23
C TRP A 817 28.76 -35.70 -5.65
N SER A 818 29.69 -35.57 -6.59
CA SER A 818 30.01 -34.33 -7.31
C SER A 818 28.75 -33.65 -7.87
N GLN A 819 28.64 -32.33 -7.68
CA GLN A 819 27.50 -31.49 -8.09
C GLN A 819 26.11 -32.04 -7.66
N ASN A 820 25.99 -32.60 -6.45
CA ASN A 820 24.81 -33.37 -6.02
C ASN A 820 24.45 -33.16 -4.53
N GLY A 821 23.22 -33.55 -4.16
CA GLY A 821 22.72 -33.52 -2.79
C GLY A 821 22.39 -34.90 -2.23
N THR A 822 22.34 -35.03 -0.89
CA THR A 822 21.82 -36.25 -0.24
C THR A 822 21.23 -35.96 1.13
N THR A 823 20.28 -36.77 1.59
CA THR A 823 19.58 -36.57 2.86
C THR A 823 19.90 -37.69 3.86
N VAL A 824 20.33 -37.30 5.06
CA VAL A 824 20.59 -38.21 6.19
C VAL A 824 19.56 -38.01 7.28
N PHE A 825 18.96 -39.11 7.73
CA PHE A 825 17.94 -39.12 8.77
C PHE A 825 18.52 -39.54 10.13
N PHE A 826 18.28 -38.72 11.16
CA PHE A 826 18.60 -39.02 12.56
C PHE A 826 17.30 -38.98 13.39
N PRO A 827 16.73 -40.13 13.78
CA PRO A 827 15.58 -40.15 14.68
C PRO A 827 16.05 -39.84 16.10
N ILE A 828 15.57 -38.74 16.67
CA ILE A 828 15.90 -38.30 18.03
C ILE A 828 14.62 -38.16 18.88
N ARG A 829 14.75 -38.43 20.18
CA ARG A 829 13.72 -38.22 21.19
C ARG A 829 14.25 -37.25 22.25
N PRO A 830 13.60 -36.10 22.50
CA PRO A 830 14.03 -35.18 23.54
C PRO A 830 13.66 -35.71 24.93
N THR A 831 14.61 -35.58 25.86
CA THR A 831 14.55 -36.03 27.26
C THR A 831 14.54 -34.84 28.25
N ALA A 832 15.13 -33.71 27.89
CA ALA A 832 15.06 -32.47 28.66
C ALA A 832 13.87 -31.59 28.26
N LEU A 833 13.65 -30.51 29.02
CA LEU A 833 12.62 -29.49 28.80
C LEU A 833 13.25 -28.12 28.52
N GLY A 834 12.58 -27.28 27.74
CA GLY A 834 13.08 -25.96 27.32
C GLY A 834 13.68 -25.98 25.92
N GLU A 835 14.52 -24.99 25.61
CA GLU A 835 15.21 -24.95 24.32
C GLU A 835 16.37 -25.94 24.28
N ILE A 836 16.31 -26.88 23.34
CA ILE A 836 17.36 -27.87 23.10
C ILE A 836 18.25 -27.42 21.93
N PRO A 837 19.58 -27.36 22.10
CA PRO A 837 20.50 -27.08 21.01
C PRO A 837 20.66 -28.29 20.10
N LEU A 838 20.34 -28.12 18.82
CA LEU A 838 20.66 -29.05 17.74
C LEU A 838 21.84 -28.48 16.94
N SER A 839 23.05 -28.90 17.32
CA SER A 839 24.26 -28.65 16.53
C SER A 839 24.51 -29.84 15.61
N VAL A 840 24.51 -29.61 14.30
CA VAL A 840 24.88 -30.62 13.30
C VAL A 840 26.14 -30.15 12.59
N LYS A 841 27.14 -31.02 12.47
CA LYS A 841 28.40 -30.74 11.75
C LYS A 841 28.66 -31.83 10.73
N ALA A 842 28.97 -31.45 9.50
CA ALA A 842 29.37 -32.36 8.43
C ALA A 842 30.83 -32.07 8.02
N ILE A 843 31.64 -33.12 7.88
CA ILE A 843 33.09 -33.01 7.61
C ILE A 843 33.48 -34.00 6.50
N SER A 844 34.15 -33.53 5.45
CA SER A 844 34.84 -34.35 4.45
C SER A 844 36.36 -34.24 4.59
N SER A 845 37.12 -34.79 3.65
CA SER A 845 38.56 -34.58 3.52
C SER A 845 38.96 -33.16 3.09
N TYR A 846 38.02 -32.38 2.54
CA TYR A 846 38.30 -31.09 1.89
C TYR A 846 37.45 -29.92 2.39
N SER A 847 36.30 -30.18 3.04
CA SER A 847 35.34 -29.14 3.43
C SER A 847 34.59 -29.52 4.70
N SER A 848 34.05 -28.53 5.41
CA SER A 848 33.10 -28.78 6.50
C SER A 848 32.12 -27.63 6.70
N ASP A 849 30.90 -27.94 7.13
CA ASP A 849 29.88 -26.96 7.54
C ASP A 849 29.29 -27.39 8.89
N ALA A 850 28.82 -26.42 9.67
CA ALA A 850 28.16 -26.62 10.95
C ALA A 850 27.00 -25.63 11.11
N VAL A 851 25.81 -26.18 11.32
CA VAL A 851 24.57 -25.43 11.55
C VAL A 851 24.10 -25.68 12.97
N TYR A 852 23.78 -24.59 13.67
CA TYR A 852 23.20 -24.60 14.99
C TYR A 852 21.77 -24.05 14.93
N LYS A 853 20.80 -24.80 15.45
CA LYS A 853 19.42 -24.33 15.65
C LYS A 853 18.92 -24.82 17.02
N THR A 854 18.11 -24.03 17.71
CA THR A 854 17.37 -24.52 18.88
C THR A 854 16.01 -25.08 18.47
N ILE A 855 15.47 -26.03 19.26
CA ILE A 855 14.09 -26.47 19.18
C ILE A 855 13.46 -26.41 20.57
N LEU A 856 12.26 -25.85 20.68
CA LEU A 856 11.54 -25.75 21.95
C LEU A 856 10.87 -27.09 22.29
N VAL A 857 11.23 -27.66 23.45
CA VAL A 857 10.61 -28.87 23.99
C VAL A 857 9.72 -28.54 25.18
N LYS A 858 8.45 -28.92 25.04
CA LYS A 858 7.41 -28.73 26.06
C LYS A 858 7.23 -30.01 26.89
N PRO A 859 6.86 -29.89 28.18
CA PRO A 859 6.48 -31.04 28.98
C PRO A 859 5.20 -31.68 28.44
N GLU A 860 5.08 -32.98 28.68
CA GLU A 860 3.84 -33.73 28.53
C GLU A 860 2.80 -33.32 29.60
N GLY A 861 1.51 -33.56 29.33
CA GLY A 861 0.42 -33.26 30.26
C GLY A 861 -0.14 -31.83 30.13
N VAL A 862 -0.59 -31.25 31.25
CA VAL A 862 -1.19 -29.92 31.34
C VAL A 862 -0.61 -29.21 32.57
N GLU A 863 -0.17 -27.96 32.41
CA GLU A 863 0.41 -27.17 33.49
C GLU A 863 -0.66 -26.76 34.52
N GLN A 864 -0.36 -26.91 35.80
CA GLN A 864 -1.17 -26.42 36.92
C GLN A 864 -0.28 -25.64 37.88
N SER A 865 -0.80 -24.54 38.44
CA SER A 865 -0.07 -23.71 39.40
C SER A 865 -0.88 -23.45 40.67
N PHE A 866 -0.20 -23.51 41.81
CA PHE A 866 -0.76 -23.24 43.13
C PHE A 866 -0.03 -22.03 43.72
N THR A 867 -0.76 -21.17 44.43
CA THR A 867 -0.18 -20.02 45.15
C THR A 867 -0.54 -20.14 46.62
N GLN A 868 0.25 -19.55 47.52
CA GLN A 868 -0.19 -19.28 48.89
C GLN A 868 0.29 -17.90 49.34
N THR A 869 -0.65 -17.03 49.69
CA THR A 869 -0.40 -15.61 50.00
C THR A 869 -0.53 -15.35 51.51
N LEU A 870 0.45 -14.66 52.11
CA LEU A 870 0.42 -14.25 53.52
C LEU A 870 0.52 -12.72 53.67
N PHE A 871 -0.38 -12.14 54.46
CA PHE A 871 -0.24 -10.77 54.95
C PHE A 871 0.47 -10.76 56.32
N LEU A 872 1.41 -9.82 56.49
CA LEU A 872 2.21 -9.63 57.70
C LEU A 872 2.13 -8.16 58.16
N GLU A 873 1.09 -7.85 58.93
CA GLU A 873 0.93 -6.54 59.57
C GLU A 873 1.76 -6.53 60.86
N LEU A 874 2.72 -5.60 60.98
CA LEU A 874 3.53 -5.43 62.18
C LEU A 874 2.80 -4.49 63.16
N PRO A 875 2.25 -4.99 64.29
CA PRO A 875 1.66 -4.11 65.29
C PRO A 875 2.75 -3.27 65.97
N PRO A 876 2.42 -2.10 66.55
CA PRO A 876 3.38 -1.26 67.28
C PRO A 876 4.00 -1.95 68.52
N SER A 877 3.45 -3.10 68.92
CA SER A 877 4.08 -4.08 69.81
C SER A 877 3.45 -5.46 69.60
N PRO A 878 4.20 -6.58 69.47
CA PRO A 878 5.67 -6.70 69.52
C PRO A 878 6.37 -6.45 68.18
N SER A 879 7.69 -6.20 68.23
CA SER A 879 8.54 -5.79 67.11
C SER A 879 9.03 -6.92 66.19
N SER A 880 8.34 -8.07 66.14
CA SER A 880 8.70 -9.20 65.28
C SER A 880 7.51 -10.14 65.09
N ILE A 881 7.23 -10.53 63.84
CA ILE A 881 6.17 -11.48 63.47
C ILE A 881 6.76 -12.58 62.58
N SER A 882 6.30 -13.82 62.78
CA SER A 882 6.73 -15.00 62.01
C SER A 882 5.52 -15.90 61.71
N LYS A 883 5.45 -16.43 60.50
CA LYS A 883 4.49 -17.44 60.06
C LYS A 883 5.23 -18.51 59.26
N GLU A 884 4.83 -19.76 59.39
CA GLU A 884 5.37 -20.88 58.61
C GLU A 884 4.42 -21.20 57.44
N ILE A 885 4.96 -21.75 56.36
CA ILE A 885 4.22 -22.22 55.17
C ILE A 885 4.65 -23.66 54.88
N SER A 886 3.70 -24.54 54.59
CA SER A 886 3.94 -25.92 54.18
C SER A 886 3.04 -26.26 52.99
N PHE A 887 3.63 -26.72 51.89
CA PHE A 887 2.93 -27.15 50.67
C PHE A 887 3.54 -28.45 50.14
N THR A 888 2.82 -29.15 49.27
CA THR A 888 3.23 -30.41 48.63
C THR A 888 2.75 -30.45 47.19
N PHE A 889 3.57 -30.96 46.27
CA PHE A 889 3.14 -31.19 44.88
C PHE A 889 2.20 -32.42 44.78
N PRO A 890 1.28 -32.46 43.80
CA PRO A 890 0.46 -33.64 43.50
C PRO A 890 1.29 -34.88 43.15
N THR A 891 0.73 -36.08 43.38
CA THR A 891 1.42 -37.36 43.14
C THR A 891 1.59 -37.73 41.66
N ASP A 892 0.86 -37.04 40.78
CA ASP A 892 0.83 -37.16 39.33
C ASP A 892 1.65 -36.06 38.61
N VAL A 893 2.41 -35.25 39.37
CA VAL A 893 3.25 -34.18 38.80
C VAL A 893 4.31 -34.75 37.84
N VAL A 894 4.46 -34.08 36.70
CA VAL A 894 5.40 -34.46 35.65
C VAL A 894 6.82 -34.08 36.08
N LEU A 895 7.70 -35.07 36.29
CA LEU A 895 9.05 -34.87 36.81
C LEU A 895 9.85 -33.88 35.94
N GLY A 896 10.42 -32.85 36.57
CA GLY A 896 11.12 -31.74 35.94
C GLY A 896 10.23 -30.52 35.61
N SER A 897 8.93 -30.57 35.88
CA SER A 897 8.01 -29.42 35.74
C SER A 897 7.82 -28.62 37.04
N GLU A 898 8.29 -29.15 38.18
CA GLU A 898 8.10 -28.56 39.50
C GLU A 898 8.79 -27.19 39.63
N ARG A 899 8.02 -26.15 39.98
CA ARG A 899 8.51 -24.78 40.15
C ARG A 899 7.97 -24.17 41.43
N LEU A 900 8.81 -23.40 42.11
CA LEU A 900 8.46 -22.60 43.29
C LEU A 900 8.95 -21.17 43.09
N GLN A 901 8.07 -20.20 43.30
CA GLN A 901 8.39 -18.77 43.31
C GLN A 901 7.94 -18.17 44.64
N LEU A 902 8.78 -17.33 45.24
CA LEU A 902 8.46 -16.61 46.47
C LEU A 902 8.70 -15.12 46.26
N THR A 903 7.65 -14.33 46.46
CA THR A 903 7.62 -12.89 46.21
C THR A 903 7.23 -12.17 47.51
N ALA A 904 8.01 -11.18 47.93
CA ALA A 904 7.75 -10.39 49.13
C ALA A 904 7.79 -8.89 48.78
N VAL A 905 6.74 -8.15 49.14
CA VAL A 905 6.60 -6.73 48.77
C VAL A 905 6.00 -5.92 49.93
N GLY A 906 6.48 -4.70 50.13
CA GLY A 906 6.12 -3.81 51.24
C GLY A 906 4.88 -2.93 51.02
N ASP A 907 4.02 -3.26 50.05
CA ASP A 907 2.77 -2.56 49.74
C ASP A 907 1.62 -3.57 49.59
N LEU A 908 0.42 -3.20 50.02
CA LEU A 908 -0.82 -3.96 49.86
C LEU A 908 -1.18 -4.18 48.37
N LEU A 909 -0.83 -3.24 47.48
CA LEU A 909 -0.91 -3.46 46.03
C LEU A 909 0.40 -4.03 45.45
N GLY A 910 1.48 -3.98 46.22
CA GLY A 910 2.86 -4.39 45.91
C GLY A 910 3.04 -5.66 45.07
N PRO A 911 2.45 -6.82 45.42
CA PRO A 911 2.56 -8.04 44.62
C PRO A 911 2.03 -7.88 43.19
N SER A 912 0.99 -7.06 43.01
CA SER A 912 0.45 -6.69 41.71
C SER A 912 1.24 -5.55 41.05
N ILE A 913 2.28 -4.99 41.69
CA ILE A 913 3.27 -4.07 41.08
C ILE A 913 4.48 -4.84 40.57
N THR A 914 5.11 -5.67 41.41
CA THR A 914 6.26 -6.49 41.02
C THR A 914 5.88 -7.58 40.00
N GLY A 915 4.61 -7.98 39.97
CA GLY A 915 4.05 -8.85 38.94
C GLY A 915 3.64 -8.15 37.64
N LEU A 916 3.71 -6.81 37.52
CA LEU A 916 3.16 -6.09 36.35
C LEU A 916 3.75 -6.55 35.03
N GLU A 917 5.06 -6.76 34.94
CA GLU A 917 5.68 -7.25 33.70
C GLU A 917 5.19 -8.65 33.30
N SER A 918 4.67 -9.44 34.26
CA SER A 918 4.07 -10.77 34.02
C SER A 918 2.55 -10.76 33.83
N LEU A 919 1.88 -9.65 34.15
CA LEU A 919 0.46 -9.38 33.86
C LEU A 919 0.26 -8.56 32.57
N ILE A 920 1.30 -7.83 32.13
CA ILE A 920 1.43 -7.25 30.79
C ILE A 920 1.71 -8.42 29.83
N GLN A 921 0.67 -9.20 29.55
CA GLN A 921 0.74 -10.33 28.63
C GLN A 921 0.31 -9.90 27.23
N MET A 922 0.94 -10.51 26.23
CA MET A 922 0.54 -10.32 24.84
C MET A 922 -0.81 -11.01 24.60
N PRO A 923 -1.79 -10.33 23.97
CA PRO A 923 -3.08 -10.93 23.67
C PRO A 923 -3.03 -12.02 22.59
N TYR A 924 -3.64 -13.18 22.87
CA TYR A 924 -3.62 -14.37 22.01
C TYR A 924 -4.93 -15.17 22.08
N GLY A 925 -5.10 -16.15 21.20
CA GLY A 925 -6.22 -17.10 21.23
C GLY A 925 -7.43 -16.68 20.37
N CYS A 926 -8.62 -17.19 20.69
CA CYS A 926 -9.89 -16.69 20.14
C CYS A 926 -10.27 -15.31 20.75
N GLY A 927 -11.32 -14.63 20.28
CA GLY A 927 -11.65 -13.27 20.78
C GLY A 927 -11.86 -13.20 22.30
N GLU A 928 -12.52 -14.21 22.87
CA GLU A 928 -12.66 -14.38 24.31
C GLU A 928 -11.29 -14.42 25.03
N GLN A 929 -10.35 -15.25 24.54
CA GLN A 929 -8.99 -15.38 25.09
C GLN A 929 -8.12 -14.15 24.85
N ASN A 930 -8.32 -13.46 23.73
CA ASN A 930 -7.63 -12.23 23.43
C ASN A 930 -8.00 -11.14 24.43
N MET A 931 -9.30 -11.02 24.73
CA MET A 931 -9.81 -10.11 25.75
C MET A 931 -9.38 -10.46 27.18
N ILE A 932 -9.04 -11.73 27.49
CA ILE A 932 -8.41 -12.11 28.76
C ILE A 932 -7.12 -11.33 29.00
N ASN A 933 -6.27 -11.21 27.98
CA ASN A 933 -4.95 -10.60 28.09
C ASN A 933 -4.93 -9.12 27.68
N PHE A 934 -5.83 -8.68 26.80
CA PHE A 934 -5.95 -7.26 26.42
C PHE A 934 -6.43 -6.39 27.59
N ALA A 935 -7.46 -6.83 28.33
CA ALA A 935 -8.07 -6.00 29.36
C ALA A 935 -7.15 -5.64 30.55
N PRO A 936 -6.32 -6.55 31.12
CA PRO A 936 -5.38 -6.24 32.19
C PRO A 936 -4.44 -5.07 31.87
N ASN A 937 -3.89 -5.01 30.66
CA ASN A 937 -2.96 -3.95 30.20
C ASN A 937 -3.54 -2.54 30.43
N ILE A 938 -4.85 -2.34 30.21
CA ILE A 938 -5.54 -1.06 30.41
C ILE A 938 -5.56 -0.67 31.90
N TYR A 939 -5.94 -1.59 32.78
CA TYR A 939 -6.05 -1.31 34.22
C TYR A 939 -4.67 -1.13 34.85
N ILE A 940 -3.65 -1.83 34.34
CA ILE A 940 -2.24 -1.68 34.72
C ILE A 940 -1.73 -0.27 34.41
N LEU A 941 -1.90 0.21 33.18
CA LEU A 941 -1.48 1.58 32.81
C LEU A 941 -2.28 2.64 33.57
N ARG A 942 -3.57 2.39 33.80
CA ARG A 942 -4.43 3.25 34.63
C ARG A 942 -3.98 3.27 36.10
N TYR A 943 -3.39 2.19 36.59
CA TYR A 943 -2.81 2.13 37.94
C TYR A 943 -1.49 2.89 38.04
N LEU A 944 -0.51 2.57 37.19
CA LEU A 944 0.81 3.23 37.14
C LEU A 944 0.68 4.75 37.05
N LYS A 945 -0.20 5.23 36.16
CA LYS A 945 -0.54 6.65 35.99
C LYS A 945 -1.18 7.31 37.22
N ASN A 946 -1.89 6.55 38.06
CA ASN A 946 -2.51 7.05 39.30
C ASN A 946 -1.54 7.07 40.50
N ILE A 947 -0.56 6.16 40.54
CA ILE A 947 0.47 6.13 41.62
C ILE A 947 1.70 6.99 41.31
N GLY A 948 1.83 7.51 40.08
CA GLY A 948 2.95 8.36 39.65
C GLY A 948 4.23 7.60 39.31
N GLN A 949 4.13 6.29 39.07
CA GLN A 949 5.26 5.45 38.63
C GLN A 949 5.12 5.17 37.12
N ASP A 950 5.51 6.13 36.28
CA ASP A 950 5.45 5.99 34.82
C ASP A 950 6.81 5.55 34.26
N ASP A 951 7.08 4.25 34.27
CA ASP A 951 8.22 3.69 33.52
C ASP A 951 7.91 3.65 32.02
N ALA A 952 8.72 4.34 31.22
CA ALA A 952 8.52 4.49 29.79
C ALA A 952 8.57 3.15 29.05
N ALA A 953 9.50 2.24 29.42
CA ALA A 953 9.67 0.96 28.74
C ALA A 953 8.49 0.01 28.98
N THR A 954 8.04 -0.10 30.22
CA THR A 954 6.83 -0.84 30.62
C THR A 954 5.58 -0.25 29.96
N ARG A 955 5.48 1.07 29.92
CA ARG A 955 4.36 1.79 29.28
C ARG A 955 4.30 1.50 27.78
N GLU A 956 5.42 1.58 27.07
CA GLU A 956 5.49 1.35 25.62
C GLU A 956 5.27 -0.12 25.26
N ARG A 957 5.75 -1.06 26.09
CA ARG A 957 5.44 -2.49 25.95
C ARG A 957 3.94 -2.77 26.08
N ALA A 958 3.29 -2.25 27.12
CA ALA A 958 1.85 -2.42 27.33
C ALA A 958 1.00 -1.71 26.25
N ILE A 959 1.43 -0.54 25.76
CA ILE A 959 0.80 0.12 24.60
C ILE A 959 0.92 -0.75 23.34
N SER A 960 2.09 -1.34 23.06
CA SER A 960 2.29 -2.26 21.94
C SER A 960 1.38 -3.49 22.03
N PHE A 961 1.30 -4.13 23.21
CA PHE A 961 0.42 -5.28 23.43
C PHE A 961 -1.07 -4.94 23.32
N MET A 962 -1.50 -3.74 23.74
CA MET A 962 -2.87 -3.28 23.49
C MET A 962 -3.14 -3.03 22.00
N VAL A 963 -2.21 -2.45 21.24
CA VAL A 963 -2.39 -2.27 19.78
C VAL A 963 -2.55 -3.63 19.09
N GLN A 964 -1.66 -4.58 19.35
CA GLN A 964 -1.70 -5.93 18.77
C GLN A 964 -2.93 -6.74 19.23
N GLY A 965 -3.43 -6.49 20.45
CA GLY A 965 -4.66 -7.10 20.95
C GLY A 965 -5.94 -6.50 20.36
N TYR A 966 -5.98 -5.18 20.16
CA TYR A 966 -7.07 -4.51 19.45
C TYR A 966 -7.13 -4.95 17.97
N GLU A 967 -5.97 -4.97 17.30
CA GLU A 967 -5.77 -5.51 15.95
C GLU A 967 -6.32 -6.94 15.82
N ARG A 968 -5.97 -7.82 16.77
CA ARG A 968 -6.45 -9.20 16.81
C ARG A 968 -7.95 -9.26 17.08
N GLU A 969 -8.46 -8.49 18.03
CA GLU A 969 -9.87 -8.54 18.45
C GLU A 969 -10.83 -8.19 17.30
N LEU A 970 -10.41 -7.26 16.43
CA LEU A 970 -11.19 -6.91 15.24
C LEU A 970 -11.42 -8.12 14.33
N SER A 971 -10.53 -9.12 14.27
CA SER A 971 -10.77 -10.35 13.49
C SER A 971 -11.97 -11.18 14.00
N TYR A 972 -12.43 -10.88 15.23
CA TYR A 972 -13.60 -11.49 15.86
C TYR A 972 -14.82 -10.56 15.89
N GLN A 973 -14.71 -9.34 15.33
CA GLN A 973 -15.86 -8.51 14.97
C GLN A 973 -16.51 -9.01 13.67
N ARG A 974 -17.82 -9.15 13.71
CA ARG A 974 -18.70 -9.63 12.64
C ARG A 974 -19.19 -8.50 11.74
N GLU A 975 -19.74 -8.83 10.56
CA GLU A 975 -20.35 -7.84 9.64
C GLU A 975 -21.43 -6.97 10.29
N ASP A 976 -22.20 -7.53 11.24
CA ASP A 976 -23.27 -6.82 11.97
C ASP A 976 -22.76 -5.88 13.08
N GLY A 977 -21.44 -5.84 13.32
CA GLY A 977 -20.80 -5.01 14.32
C GLY A 977 -20.57 -5.67 15.69
N SER A 978 -21.08 -6.88 15.90
CA SER A 978 -20.96 -7.61 17.15
C SER A 978 -19.70 -8.49 17.23
N PHE A 979 -19.35 -8.94 18.43
CA PHE A 979 -18.20 -9.82 18.68
C PHE A 979 -18.66 -11.21 19.12
N SER A 980 -18.00 -12.26 18.64
CA SER A 980 -18.15 -13.65 19.08
C SER A 980 -16.78 -14.34 19.18
N ALA A 981 -16.70 -15.53 19.76
CA ALA A 981 -15.42 -16.24 19.91
C ALA A 981 -14.65 -16.42 18.59
N PHE A 982 -15.35 -16.66 17.47
CA PHE A 982 -14.76 -16.96 16.17
C PHE A 982 -15.23 -16.01 15.04
N GLY A 983 -15.69 -14.80 15.39
CA GLY A 983 -16.17 -13.81 14.41
C GLY A 983 -17.29 -14.35 13.51
N ASP A 984 -17.23 -14.06 12.22
CA ASP A 984 -18.25 -14.49 11.24
C ASP A 984 -18.35 -16.02 11.06
N SER A 985 -17.48 -16.81 11.68
CA SER A 985 -17.61 -18.28 11.74
C SER A 985 -18.71 -18.78 12.69
N ASP A 986 -19.13 -17.96 13.66
CA ASP A 986 -20.30 -18.26 14.51
C ASP A 986 -21.62 -17.89 13.81
N THR A 987 -22.76 -18.38 14.30
CA THR A 987 -24.09 -18.01 13.79
C THR A 987 -24.59 -16.65 14.27
N SER A 988 -24.01 -16.11 15.35
CA SER A 988 -24.48 -14.90 16.04
C SER A 988 -23.38 -14.32 16.93
N GLY A 989 -23.37 -13.00 17.10
CA GLY A 989 -22.58 -12.31 18.12
C GLY A 989 -23.08 -12.60 19.53
N SER A 990 -22.21 -12.43 20.53
CA SER A 990 -22.63 -12.45 21.93
C SER A 990 -22.84 -11.05 22.48
N THR A 991 -23.95 -10.85 23.19
CA THR A 991 -24.27 -9.58 23.88
C THR A 991 -23.33 -9.34 25.05
N TRP A 992 -23.00 -10.38 25.82
CA TRP A 992 -21.99 -10.27 26.87
C TRP A 992 -20.62 -9.89 26.32
N LEU A 993 -20.12 -10.61 25.30
CA LEU A 993 -18.77 -10.36 24.75
C LEU A 993 -18.71 -8.98 24.08
N THR A 994 -19.70 -8.60 23.28
CA THR A 994 -19.77 -7.28 22.63
C THR A 994 -19.78 -6.15 23.67
N ALA A 995 -20.51 -6.30 24.78
CA ALA A 995 -20.50 -5.33 25.88
C ALA A 995 -19.16 -5.29 26.64
N PHE A 996 -18.49 -6.42 26.80
CA PHE A 996 -17.17 -6.50 27.42
C PHE A 996 -16.08 -5.83 26.55
N VAL A 997 -16.05 -6.15 25.26
CA VAL A 997 -15.15 -5.55 24.25
C VAL A 997 -15.38 -4.04 24.19
N LEU A 998 -16.62 -3.59 23.99
CA LEU A 998 -16.97 -2.16 23.96
C LEU A 998 -16.47 -1.44 25.23
N ARG A 999 -16.75 -1.98 26.42
CA ARG A 999 -16.34 -1.38 27.69
C ARG A 999 -14.83 -1.31 27.87
N CYS A 1000 -14.08 -2.30 27.39
CA CYS A 1000 -12.63 -2.30 27.43
C CYS A 1000 -12.04 -1.32 26.41
N PHE A 1001 -12.53 -1.32 25.17
CA PHE A 1001 -12.10 -0.39 24.13
C PHE A 1001 -12.33 1.07 24.55
N LEU A 1002 -13.51 1.40 25.09
CA LEU A 1002 -13.81 2.75 25.61
C LEU A 1002 -12.82 3.21 26.70
N GLN A 1003 -12.34 2.31 27.56
CA GLN A 1003 -11.29 2.62 28.54
C GLN A 1003 -9.89 2.71 27.91
N ALA A 1004 -9.61 1.91 26.88
CA ALA A 1004 -8.32 1.89 26.18
C ALA A 1004 -8.06 3.17 25.35
N ARG A 1005 -9.11 3.93 24.97
CA ARG A 1005 -9.02 5.26 24.32
C ARG A 1005 -8.11 6.26 25.06
N ALA A 1006 -7.85 6.04 26.35
CA ALA A 1006 -6.93 6.86 27.16
C ALA A 1006 -5.43 6.57 26.93
N PHE A 1007 -5.10 5.54 26.13
CA PHE A 1007 -3.74 5.05 25.90
C PHE A 1007 -3.45 4.68 24.43
N ILE A 1008 -4.45 4.19 23.68
CA ILE A 1008 -4.35 3.85 22.25
C ILE A 1008 -5.45 4.51 21.43
N SER A 1009 -5.16 4.73 20.14
CA SER A 1009 -6.19 5.13 19.16
C SER A 1009 -7.06 3.93 18.82
N ILE A 1010 -8.37 4.11 18.86
CA ILE A 1010 -9.39 3.11 18.51
C ILE A 1010 -10.40 3.78 17.59
N ASP A 1011 -10.82 3.07 16.56
CA ASP A 1011 -11.77 3.55 15.55
C ASP A 1011 -13.17 3.76 16.16
N SER A 1012 -13.77 4.94 15.96
CA SER A 1012 -15.12 5.23 16.43
C SER A 1012 -16.18 4.38 15.71
N VAL A 1013 -15.96 4.01 14.45
CA VAL A 1013 -16.91 3.19 13.67
C VAL A 1013 -17.05 1.80 14.29
N VAL A 1014 -15.98 1.23 14.83
CA VAL A 1014 -15.98 -0.06 15.55
C VAL A 1014 -16.82 0.04 16.83
N LEU A 1015 -16.62 1.11 17.62
CA LEU A 1015 -17.35 1.38 18.86
C LEU A 1015 -18.84 1.61 18.60
N ASP A 1016 -19.17 2.44 17.60
CA ASP A 1016 -20.55 2.82 17.27
C ASP A 1016 -21.33 1.64 16.71
N ARG A 1017 -20.72 0.78 15.88
CA ARG A 1017 -21.31 -0.48 15.41
C ARG A 1017 -21.64 -1.42 16.58
N ALA A 1018 -20.68 -1.65 17.48
CA ALA A 1018 -20.88 -2.52 18.65
C ALA A 1018 -21.97 -1.99 19.59
N ALA A 1019 -21.99 -0.68 19.87
CA ALA A 1019 -23.02 -0.04 20.68
C ALA A 1019 -24.40 -0.10 20.01
N MET A 1020 -24.48 0.17 18.71
CA MET A 1020 -25.72 0.11 17.92
C MET A 1020 -26.32 -1.30 17.97
N TRP A 1021 -25.51 -2.34 17.71
CA TRP A 1021 -25.95 -3.73 17.78
C TRP A 1021 -26.46 -4.10 19.17
N LEU A 1022 -25.73 -3.78 20.23
CA LEU A 1022 -26.18 -4.01 21.61
C LEU A 1022 -27.56 -3.39 21.87
N THR A 1023 -27.76 -2.13 21.44
CA THR A 1023 -29.06 -1.45 21.63
C THR A 1023 -30.20 -1.98 20.77
N ALA A 1024 -29.91 -2.72 19.69
CA ALA A 1024 -30.92 -3.39 18.87
C ALA A 1024 -31.44 -4.69 19.52
N TYR A 1025 -30.65 -5.32 20.41
CA TYR A 1025 -31.02 -6.52 21.17
C TYR A 1025 -31.63 -6.22 22.56
N GLN A 1026 -32.10 -4.98 22.79
CA GLN A 1026 -32.92 -4.61 23.94
C GLN A 1026 -34.42 -4.73 23.62
N ASP A 1027 -35.21 -5.32 24.52
CA ASP A 1027 -36.67 -5.38 24.38
C ASP A 1027 -37.41 -4.19 25.02
N LEU A 1028 -38.73 -4.12 24.77
CA LEU A 1028 -39.61 -3.05 25.25
C LEU A 1028 -39.75 -2.97 26.79
N SER A 1029 -39.29 -3.98 27.54
CA SER A 1029 -39.22 -3.93 29.01
C SER A 1029 -37.91 -3.31 29.52
N GLY A 1030 -36.92 -3.11 28.65
CA GLY A 1030 -35.57 -2.64 28.98
C GLY A 1030 -34.55 -3.76 29.19
N GLN A 1031 -34.96 -5.03 29.02
CA GLN A 1031 -34.11 -6.20 29.17
C GLN A 1031 -33.28 -6.45 27.90
N PHE A 1032 -32.02 -6.83 28.05
CA PHE A 1032 -31.19 -7.34 26.93
C PHE A 1032 -31.30 -8.87 26.80
N GLN A 1033 -31.19 -9.37 25.58
CA GLN A 1033 -31.19 -10.80 25.27
C GLN A 1033 -29.79 -11.27 24.84
N GLU A 1034 -29.49 -12.56 25.02
CA GLU A 1034 -28.22 -13.17 24.60
C GLU A 1034 -28.47 -14.11 23.41
N PRO A 1035 -28.18 -13.68 22.16
CA PRO A 1035 -28.39 -14.50 20.97
C PRO A 1035 -27.16 -15.36 20.61
N GLY A 1036 -26.03 -15.12 21.26
CA GLY A 1036 -24.78 -15.85 21.07
C GLY A 1036 -24.54 -16.91 22.14
N ARG A 1037 -23.32 -17.44 22.13
CA ARG A 1037 -22.74 -18.25 23.21
C ARG A 1037 -21.42 -17.61 23.63
N VAL A 1038 -21.06 -17.78 24.90
CA VAL A 1038 -19.69 -17.56 25.38
C VAL A 1038 -19.12 -18.93 25.72
N ILE A 1039 -17.89 -19.21 25.28
CA ILE A 1039 -17.27 -20.54 25.39
C ILE A 1039 -16.48 -20.64 26.71
N HIS A 1040 -15.67 -19.63 27.00
CA HIS A 1040 -15.02 -19.41 28.29
C HIS A 1040 -16.01 -18.78 29.27
N THR A 1041 -16.95 -19.56 29.80
CA THR A 1041 -17.95 -19.08 30.79
C THR A 1041 -17.32 -18.46 32.04
N GLU A 1042 -16.06 -18.80 32.35
CA GLU A 1042 -15.21 -18.18 33.38
C GLU A 1042 -15.02 -16.66 33.21
N LEU A 1043 -15.19 -16.14 31.99
CA LEU A 1043 -15.23 -14.70 31.68
C LEU A 1043 -16.52 -14.02 32.16
N GLN A 1044 -17.64 -14.74 32.14
CA GLN A 1044 -18.96 -14.20 32.51
C GLN A 1044 -19.13 -14.08 34.03
N GLY A 1045 -18.27 -14.74 34.81
CA GLY A 1045 -18.40 -14.81 36.26
C GLY A 1045 -19.64 -15.61 36.66
N GLY A 1046 -20.34 -15.15 37.71
CA GLY A 1046 -21.56 -15.78 38.22
C GLY A 1046 -22.85 -15.41 37.47
N LEU A 1047 -22.78 -15.19 36.14
CA LEU A 1047 -23.83 -14.51 35.36
C LEU A 1047 -25.18 -15.25 35.30
N ASP A 1048 -26.03 -14.96 36.29
CA ASP A 1048 -27.33 -15.60 36.53
C ASP A 1048 -28.47 -14.91 35.77
N GLY A 1049 -28.48 -15.11 34.45
CA GLY A 1049 -29.60 -14.77 33.58
C GLY A 1049 -29.73 -13.28 33.21
N PRO A 1050 -30.91 -12.85 32.72
CA PRO A 1050 -31.07 -11.59 31.99
C PRO A 1050 -30.97 -10.33 32.86
N VAL A 1051 -31.13 -10.45 34.18
CA VAL A 1051 -31.04 -9.31 35.12
C VAL A 1051 -29.58 -8.87 35.26
N SER A 1052 -28.68 -9.81 35.54
CA SER A 1052 -27.23 -9.57 35.58
C SER A 1052 -26.66 -9.20 34.21
N LEU A 1053 -27.16 -9.78 33.10
CA LEU A 1053 -26.76 -9.36 31.74
C LEU A 1053 -27.16 -7.90 31.48
N THR A 1054 -28.39 -7.52 31.81
CA THR A 1054 -28.88 -6.14 31.63
C THR A 1054 -28.10 -5.15 32.50
N ALA A 1055 -27.70 -5.54 33.71
CA ALA A 1055 -26.78 -4.75 34.52
C ALA A 1055 -25.39 -4.62 33.87
N TYR A 1056 -24.88 -5.68 33.24
CA TYR A 1056 -23.59 -5.68 32.57
C TYR A 1056 -23.55 -4.76 31.34
N VAL A 1057 -24.56 -4.84 30.46
CA VAL A 1057 -24.67 -3.95 29.29
C VAL A 1057 -24.87 -2.50 29.73
N LEU A 1058 -25.67 -2.25 30.79
CA LEU A 1058 -25.82 -0.90 31.35
C LEU A 1058 -24.48 -0.33 31.89
N MET A 1059 -23.59 -1.16 32.44
CA MET A 1059 -22.26 -0.71 32.85
C MET A 1059 -21.37 -0.32 31.66
N ALA A 1060 -21.45 -1.04 30.54
CA ALA A 1060 -20.72 -0.71 29.32
C ALA A 1060 -21.20 0.62 28.70
N LEU A 1061 -22.51 0.79 28.54
CA LEU A 1061 -23.14 2.01 28.00
C LEU A 1061 -22.96 3.26 28.89
N MET A 1062 -22.47 3.09 30.14
CA MET A 1062 -22.26 4.15 31.13
C MET A 1062 -20.79 4.49 31.38
N GLU A 1063 -19.81 3.84 30.71
CA GLU A 1063 -18.38 4.13 30.90
C GLU A 1063 -17.88 5.30 30.00
N ASP A 1064 -18.62 5.70 28.96
CA ASP A 1064 -18.31 6.83 28.06
C ASP A 1064 -19.51 7.80 27.89
N ASP A 1065 -19.23 9.11 27.85
CA ASP A 1065 -20.27 10.15 27.80
C ASP A 1065 -20.97 10.27 26.44
N HIS A 1066 -20.28 10.02 25.32
CA HIS A 1066 -20.90 10.07 24.00
C HIS A 1066 -21.93 8.95 23.87
N VAL A 1067 -21.52 7.70 24.12
CA VAL A 1067 -22.39 6.51 24.10
C VAL A 1067 -23.60 6.70 25.02
N ARG A 1068 -23.38 7.22 26.24
CA ARG A 1068 -24.42 7.53 27.23
C ARG A 1068 -25.42 8.58 26.76
N THR A 1069 -25.02 9.55 25.93
CA THR A 1069 -25.94 10.55 25.34
C THR A 1069 -26.67 10.02 24.11
N THR A 1070 -25.98 9.32 23.20
CA THR A 1070 -26.54 8.78 21.96
C THR A 1070 -27.64 7.74 22.25
N TYR A 1071 -27.43 6.88 23.26
CA TYR A 1071 -28.35 5.79 23.62
C TYR A 1071 -29.12 6.07 24.93
N ALA A 1072 -29.34 7.34 25.27
CA ALA A 1072 -29.96 7.75 26.54
C ALA A 1072 -31.35 7.12 26.81
N THR A 1073 -32.12 6.84 25.74
CA THR A 1073 -33.40 6.11 25.83
C THR A 1073 -33.23 4.68 26.32
N GLN A 1074 -32.32 3.91 25.73
CA GLN A 1074 -32.04 2.51 26.05
C GLN A 1074 -31.40 2.38 27.45
N VAL A 1075 -30.52 3.32 27.80
CA VAL A 1075 -29.96 3.47 29.16
C VAL A 1075 -31.07 3.72 30.19
N SER A 1076 -32.05 4.58 29.87
CA SER A 1076 -33.19 4.85 30.76
C SER A 1076 -34.13 3.64 30.89
N LEU A 1077 -34.36 2.87 29.82
CA LEU A 1077 -35.15 1.64 29.87
C LEU A 1077 -34.45 0.57 30.72
N ALA A 1078 -33.15 0.34 30.50
CA ALA A 1078 -32.34 -0.60 31.27
C ALA A 1078 -32.32 -0.25 32.77
N ARG A 1079 -32.12 1.04 33.11
CA ARG A 1079 -32.19 1.48 34.51
C ARG A 1079 -33.58 1.22 35.11
N SER A 1080 -34.65 1.53 34.39
CA SER A 1080 -36.03 1.35 34.87
C SER A 1080 -36.37 -0.14 35.09
N PHE A 1081 -35.89 -1.02 34.22
CA PHE A 1081 -36.00 -2.48 34.37
C PHE A 1081 -35.32 -2.95 35.66
N LEU A 1082 -34.08 -2.52 35.90
CA LEU A 1082 -33.33 -2.91 37.09
C LEU A 1082 -33.91 -2.32 38.39
N GLU A 1083 -34.41 -1.08 38.36
CA GLU A 1083 -35.12 -0.47 39.48
C GLU A 1083 -36.39 -1.28 39.84
N ALA A 1084 -37.14 -1.75 38.84
CA ALA A 1084 -38.30 -2.62 39.04
C ALA A 1084 -37.93 -4.04 39.52
N LYS A 1085 -36.75 -4.57 39.14
CA LYS A 1085 -36.23 -5.85 39.65
C LYS A 1085 -35.78 -5.78 41.10
N VAL A 1086 -35.19 -4.66 41.54
CA VAL A 1086 -34.91 -4.42 42.97
C VAL A 1086 -36.21 -4.37 43.78
N ASP A 1087 -37.23 -3.64 43.31
CA ASP A 1087 -38.54 -3.58 43.99
C ASP A 1087 -39.31 -4.91 43.98
N GLY A 1088 -39.02 -5.81 43.03
CA GLY A 1088 -39.55 -7.17 42.99
C GLY A 1088 -38.77 -8.20 43.83
N GLY A 1089 -37.59 -7.84 44.34
CA GLY A 1089 -36.65 -8.73 45.01
C GLY A 1089 -35.82 -9.57 44.04
N ILE A 1090 -34.49 -9.56 44.20
CA ILE A 1090 -33.55 -10.33 43.37
C ILE A 1090 -33.07 -11.54 44.18
N SER A 1091 -33.40 -12.77 43.78
CA SER A 1091 -33.01 -13.98 44.52
C SER A 1091 -31.49 -14.19 44.57
N SER A 1092 -30.80 -13.86 43.49
CA SER A 1092 -29.38 -14.14 43.27
C SER A 1092 -28.48 -13.02 43.79
N ASP A 1093 -27.60 -13.34 44.74
CA ASP A 1093 -26.70 -12.36 45.38
C ASP A 1093 -25.69 -11.77 44.38
N TYR A 1094 -25.21 -12.58 43.42
CA TYR A 1094 -24.36 -12.11 42.33
C TYR A 1094 -25.08 -11.06 41.47
N SER A 1095 -26.31 -11.37 41.04
CA SER A 1095 -27.13 -10.40 40.30
C SER A 1095 -27.41 -9.14 41.11
N LEU A 1096 -27.63 -9.25 42.42
CA LEU A 1096 -27.79 -8.09 43.31
C LEU A 1096 -26.50 -7.26 43.42
N CYS A 1097 -25.31 -7.87 43.40
CA CYS A 1097 -24.03 -7.16 43.34
C CYS A 1097 -23.89 -6.32 42.06
N LEU A 1098 -24.09 -6.94 40.89
CA LEU A 1098 -23.97 -6.25 39.60
C LEU A 1098 -25.01 -5.14 39.46
N VAL A 1099 -26.26 -5.40 39.86
CA VAL A 1099 -27.34 -4.41 39.84
C VAL A 1099 -27.05 -3.24 40.79
N THR A 1100 -26.53 -3.51 41.99
CA THR A 1100 -26.14 -2.45 42.94
C THR A 1100 -25.07 -1.54 42.34
N TYR A 1101 -24.02 -2.11 41.71
CA TYR A 1101 -22.98 -1.31 41.09
C TYR A 1101 -23.51 -0.53 39.87
N ALA A 1102 -24.24 -1.19 38.96
CA ALA A 1102 -24.81 -0.56 37.77
C ALA A 1102 -25.78 0.59 38.11
N LEU A 1103 -26.65 0.41 39.11
CA LEU A 1103 -27.55 1.46 39.59
C LEU A 1103 -26.79 2.59 40.30
N SER A 1104 -25.69 2.31 41.00
CA SER A 1104 -24.82 3.34 41.59
C SER A 1104 -24.08 4.16 40.52
N LEU A 1105 -23.71 3.53 39.40
CA LEU A 1105 -23.08 4.17 38.24
C LEU A 1105 -24.09 5.05 37.49
N ALA A 1106 -25.33 4.56 37.34
CA ALA A 1106 -26.45 5.28 36.71
C ALA A 1106 -27.12 6.33 37.63
N GLY A 1107 -26.60 6.56 38.84
CA GLY A 1107 -27.09 7.59 39.77
C GLY A 1107 -28.49 7.34 40.34
N SER A 1108 -28.95 6.09 40.40
CA SER A 1108 -30.29 5.74 40.88
C SER A 1108 -30.42 5.86 42.39
N ALA A 1109 -31.55 6.42 42.86
CA ALA A 1109 -31.94 6.41 44.27
C ALA A 1109 -32.16 4.99 44.84
N LYS A 1110 -32.39 3.97 43.99
CA LYS A 1110 -32.54 2.57 44.43
C LYS A 1110 -31.21 1.92 44.80
N ALA A 1111 -30.07 2.46 44.34
CA ALA A 1111 -28.75 1.87 44.62
C ALA A 1111 -28.43 1.76 46.12
N THR A 1112 -28.88 2.72 46.94
CA THR A 1112 -28.71 2.67 48.40
C THR A 1112 -29.61 1.64 49.08
N ALA A 1113 -30.77 1.30 48.48
CA ALA A 1113 -31.64 0.25 48.97
C ALA A 1113 -31.05 -1.13 48.66
N ALA A 1114 -30.65 -1.35 47.40
CA ALA A 1114 -30.00 -2.58 46.96
C ALA A 1114 -28.69 -2.87 47.73
N MET A 1115 -27.86 -1.86 47.99
CA MET A 1115 -26.67 -1.98 48.86
C MET A 1115 -27.03 -2.38 50.30
N ASN A 1116 -28.09 -1.81 50.88
CA ASN A 1116 -28.50 -2.16 52.25
C ASN A 1116 -29.06 -3.60 52.31
N GLU A 1117 -29.80 -4.03 51.28
CA GLU A 1117 -30.28 -5.40 51.15
C GLU A 1117 -29.10 -6.38 51.01
N LEU A 1118 -28.15 -6.08 50.13
CA LEU A 1118 -26.96 -6.89 49.88
C LEU A 1118 -26.10 -7.06 51.14
N LEU A 1119 -25.82 -5.96 51.87
CA LEU A 1119 -25.14 -6.03 53.17
C LEU A 1119 -25.94 -6.80 54.22
N GLY A 1120 -27.27 -6.78 54.14
CA GLY A 1120 -28.17 -7.56 55.02
C GLY A 1120 -28.21 -9.07 54.73
N ARG A 1121 -27.61 -9.53 53.62
CA ARG A 1121 -27.45 -10.95 53.27
C ARG A 1121 -26.06 -11.51 53.58
N ALA A 1122 -25.10 -10.66 53.92
CA ALA A 1122 -23.72 -11.08 54.12
C ALA A 1122 -23.58 -11.99 55.35
N VAL A 1123 -22.77 -13.03 55.22
CA VAL A 1123 -22.28 -13.86 56.33
C VAL A 1123 -20.91 -13.33 56.74
N GLU A 1124 -20.64 -13.15 58.04
CA GLU A 1124 -19.30 -12.78 58.50
C GLU A 1124 -18.41 -14.03 58.66
N GLU A 1125 -17.38 -14.14 57.82
CA GLU A 1125 -16.30 -15.12 57.96
C GLU A 1125 -15.00 -14.39 58.29
N ASP A 1126 -14.33 -14.74 59.40
CA ASP A 1126 -13.13 -14.08 59.94
C ASP A 1126 -13.18 -12.53 60.01
N GLY A 1127 -14.39 -11.96 60.17
CA GLY A 1127 -14.63 -10.51 60.23
C GLY A 1127 -14.76 -9.83 58.86
N VAL A 1128 -15.00 -10.60 57.80
CA VAL A 1128 -15.22 -10.14 56.43
C VAL A 1128 -16.65 -10.50 56.00
N PRO A 1129 -17.42 -9.57 55.41
CA PRO A 1129 -18.72 -9.89 54.83
C PRO A 1129 -18.55 -10.70 53.54
N MET A 1130 -19.15 -11.88 53.50
CA MET A 1130 -19.11 -12.85 52.40
C MET A 1130 -20.52 -13.11 51.84
N TRP A 1131 -20.62 -13.45 50.56
CA TRP A 1131 -21.87 -13.73 49.84
C TRP A 1131 -21.79 -15.09 49.14
N GLY A 1132 -22.73 -15.99 49.44
CA GLY A 1132 -22.77 -17.35 48.92
C GLY A 1132 -23.56 -18.29 49.83
N GLY A 1133 -24.52 -19.02 49.27
CA GLY A 1133 -25.46 -19.84 50.04
C GLY A 1133 -25.21 -21.35 49.94
N SER A 1134 -25.18 -21.99 51.11
CA SER A 1134 -25.37 -23.44 51.38
C SER A 1134 -24.51 -24.48 50.64
N SER A 1135 -23.91 -25.35 51.46
CA SER A 1135 -23.38 -26.66 51.11
C SER A 1135 -24.28 -27.50 50.19
N ASP A 1136 -23.70 -28.03 49.12
CA ASP A 1136 -24.16 -29.25 48.45
C ASP A 1136 -22.93 -30.13 48.11
N GLU A 1137 -23.09 -31.45 48.03
CA GLU A 1137 -21.97 -32.41 48.15
C GLU A 1137 -21.20 -32.62 46.83
N GLY A 1138 -20.12 -31.85 46.60
CA GLY A 1138 -19.33 -31.92 45.35
C GLY A 1138 -17.88 -31.43 45.40
N LEU A 1139 -16.99 -32.18 46.05
CA LEU A 1139 -15.51 -32.15 45.89
C LEU A 1139 -14.83 -30.76 45.81
N THR A 1140 -14.98 -29.92 46.83
CA THR A 1140 -14.16 -28.71 47.00
C THR A 1140 -12.78 -29.03 47.62
N GLU A 1141 -11.92 -29.73 46.88
CA GLU A 1141 -10.48 -29.89 47.22
C GLU A 1141 -9.61 -28.71 46.73
N SER A 1142 -10.21 -27.54 46.51
CA SER A 1142 -9.54 -26.31 46.06
C SER A 1142 -9.21 -25.37 47.22
N TRP A 1143 -7.93 -25.00 47.36
CA TRP A 1143 -7.44 -24.07 48.40
C TRP A 1143 -7.97 -22.63 48.27
N GLN A 1144 -8.40 -22.21 47.08
CA GLN A 1144 -8.86 -20.85 46.78
C GLN A 1144 -10.41 -20.75 46.85
N PRO A 1145 -10.98 -19.62 47.34
CA PRO A 1145 -12.40 -19.32 47.19
C PRO A 1145 -12.83 -19.28 45.72
N ARG A 1146 -14.13 -19.51 45.44
CA ARG A 1146 -14.63 -19.53 44.06
C ARG A 1146 -14.49 -18.14 43.42
N SER A 1147 -14.12 -18.10 42.15
CA SER A 1147 -13.98 -16.86 41.36
C SER A 1147 -15.19 -15.91 41.51
N THR A 1148 -16.40 -16.46 41.55
CA THR A 1148 -17.66 -15.73 41.76
C THR A 1148 -17.68 -14.90 43.05
N ASP A 1149 -17.11 -15.44 44.12
CA ASP A 1149 -17.21 -14.89 45.47
C ASP A 1149 -16.25 -13.70 45.61
N ILE A 1150 -15.08 -13.83 44.98
CA ILE A 1150 -14.07 -12.78 44.84
C ILE A 1150 -14.60 -11.65 43.92
N GLU A 1151 -15.32 -11.97 42.83
CA GLU A 1151 -15.93 -10.96 41.95
C GLU A 1151 -17.06 -10.17 42.64
N MET A 1152 -17.93 -10.85 43.40
CA MET A 1152 -18.97 -10.19 44.21
C MET A 1152 -18.35 -9.19 45.18
N ALA A 1153 -17.31 -9.59 45.92
CA ALA A 1153 -16.54 -8.70 46.79
C ALA A 1153 -15.96 -7.49 46.02
N GLY A 1154 -15.46 -7.69 44.80
CA GLY A 1154 -15.00 -6.61 43.92
C GLY A 1154 -16.09 -5.59 43.54
N TYR A 1155 -17.29 -6.04 43.15
CA TYR A 1155 -18.41 -5.13 42.85
C TYR A 1155 -18.99 -4.45 44.09
N VAL A 1156 -19.05 -5.15 45.23
CA VAL A 1156 -19.42 -4.54 46.51
C VAL A 1156 -18.44 -3.44 46.86
N LEU A 1157 -17.13 -3.67 46.73
CA LEU A 1157 -16.09 -2.67 47.01
C LEU A 1157 -16.21 -1.43 46.10
N LEU A 1158 -16.43 -1.63 44.79
CA LEU A 1158 -16.69 -0.54 43.83
C LEU A 1158 -17.96 0.26 44.19
N SER A 1159 -19.01 -0.43 44.62
CA SER A 1159 -20.29 0.17 45.02
C SER A 1159 -20.19 0.92 46.35
N LEU A 1160 -19.50 0.38 47.35
CA LEU A 1160 -19.21 1.03 48.62
C LEU A 1160 -18.40 2.32 48.39
N LYS A 1161 -17.42 2.32 47.46
CA LYS A 1161 -16.73 3.56 47.07
C LYS A 1161 -17.69 4.57 46.42
N ARG A 1162 -18.51 4.16 45.45
CA ARG A 1162 -19.51 5.03 44.78
C ARG A 1162 -20.54 5.62 45.76
N LEU A 1163 -20.87 4.90 46.83
CA LEU A 1163 -21.78 5.31 47.89
C LEU A 1163 -21.06 5.91 49.13
N PHE A 1164 -19.77 6.23 49.01
CA PHE A 1164 -18.93 6.88 50.04
C PHE A 1164 -18.82 6.14 51.39
N ARG A 1165 -19.02 4.82 51.43
CA ARG A 1165 -18.91 3.97 52.64
C ARG A 1165 -17.52 3.34 52.79
N LEU A 1166 -16.51 4.18 53.00
CA LEU A 1166 -15.10 3.76 52.93
C LEU A 1166 -14.66 2.78 54.04
N GLU A 1167 -15.10 2.97 55.28
CA GLU A 1167 -14.69 2.13 56.42
C GLU A 1167 -15.06 0.65 56.22
N GLN A 1168 -16.26 0.39 55.69
CA GLN A 1168 -16.75 -0.96 55.38
C GLN A 1168 -15.96 -1.61 54.21
N GLY A 1169 -15.38 -0.81 53.32
CA GLY A 1169 -14.55 -1.31 52.21
C GLY A 1169 -13.14 -1.74 52.61
N LEU A 1170 -12.58 -1.23 53.72
CA LEU A 1170 -11.20 -1.51 54.11
C LEU A 1170 -10.96 -2.97 54.52
N LEU A 1171 -11.91 -3.60 55.22
CA LEU A 1171 -11.85 -5.01 55.60
C LEU A 1171 -11.93 -5.92 54.37
N LEU A 1172 -12.90 -5.64 53.48
CA LEU A 1172 -13.10 -6.38 52.23
C LEU A 1172 -11.89 -6.24 51.29
N MET A 1173 -11.24 -5.08 51.26
CA MET A 1173 -9.98 -4.85 50.54
C MET A 1173 -8.81 -5.65 51.13
N LYS A 1174 -8.66 -5.73 52.47
CA LYS A 1174 -7.65 -6.58 53.11
C LYS A 1174 -7.86 -8.05 52.74
N TRP A 1175 -9.10 -8.54 52.75
CA TRP A 1175 -9.44 -9.91 52.32
C TRP A 1175 -9.10 -10.16 50.84
N LEU A 1176 -9.54 -9.28 49.93
CA LEU A 1176 -9.22 -9.39 48.51
C LEU A 1176 -7.71 -9.41 48.26
N SER A 1177 -6.91 -8.69 49.04
CA SER A 1177 -5.44 -8.72 48.91
C SER A 1177 -4.79 -10.07 49.24
N LEU A 1178 -5.49 -10.96 49.95
CA LEU A 1178 -5.04 -12.34 50.22
C LEU A 1178 -5.38 -13.31 49.08
N GLN A 1179 -6.41 -13.01 48.27
CA GLN A 1179 -6.92 -13.92 47.22
C GLN A 1179 -6.16 -13.84 45.88
N ARG A 1180 -4.93 -13.30 45.88
CA ARG A 1180 -4.11 -13.12 44.68
C ARG A 1180 -3.20 -14.31 44.40
N SER A 1181 -2.99 -14.58 43.10
CA SER A 1181 -1.99 -15.52 42.59
C SER A 1181 -0.58 -14.92 42.61
N HIS A 1182 0.45 -15.75 42.37
CA HIS A 1182 1.86 -15.35 42.32
C HIS A 1182 2.17 -14.29 41.24
N LEU A 1183 1.36 -14.21 40.18
CA LEU A 1183 1.43 -13.16 39.15
C LEU A 1183 0.76 -11.84 39.58
N GLY A 1184 -0.02 -11.85 40.68
CA GLY A 1184 -0.77 -10.68 41.17
C GLY A 1184 -2.21 -10.56 40.63
N GLY A 1185 -2.70 -11.55 39.87
CA GLY A 1185 -4.10 -11.70 39.43
C GLY A 1185 -4.98 -12.47 40.42
N TYR A 1186 -6.22 -12.77 40.06
CA TYR A 1186 -7.26 -13.31 40.95
C TYR A 1186 -7.97 -14.57 40.40
N GLY A 1187 -7.24 -15.48 39.75
CA GLY A 1187 -7.77 -16.73 39.20
C GLY A 1187 -8.49 -16.55 37.86
N SER A 1188 -9.67 -15.91 37.85
CA SER A 1188 -10.37 -15.53 36.60
C SER A 1188 -10.05 -14.09 36.20
N THR A 1189 -10.10 -13.84 34.89
CA THR A 1189 -10.00 -12.54 34.24
C THR A 1189 -10.94 -11.52 34.88
N GLN A 1190 -12.23 -11.83 34.91
CA GLN A 1190 -13.26 -10.86 35.26
C GLN A 1190 -13.17 -10.43 36.73
N VAL A 1191 -12.79 -11.38 37.59
CA VAL A 1191 -12.39 -11.14 38.98
C VAL A 1191 -11.21 -10.17 39.03
N SER A 1192 -10.16 -10.44 38.24
CA SER A 1192 -8.93 -9.66 38.22
C SER A 1192 -9.15 -8.23 37.77
N LEU A 1193 -9.97 -8.00 36.73
CA LEU A 1193 -10.33 -6.66 36.25
C LEU A 1193 -11.16 -5.89 37.29
N THR A 1194 -12.16 -6.56 37.89
CA THR A 1194 -13.08 -5.93 38.85
C THR A 1194 -12.37 -5.58 40.16
N CYS A 1195 -11.56 -6.50 40.70
CA CYS A 1195 -10.80 -6.28 41.94
C CYS A 1195 -9.69 -5.26 41.76
N SER A 1196 -8.98 -5.28 40.63
CA SER A 1196 -7.99 -4.24 40.29
C SER A 1196 -8.68 -2.87 40.18
N SER A 1197 -9.75 -2.75 39.40
CA SER A 1197 -10.53 -1.51 39.28
C SER A 1197 -11.02 -0.99 40.63
N GLY A 1198 -11.45 -1.87 41.54
CA GLY A 1198 -11.80 -1.54 42.92
C GLY A 1198 -10.63 -0.97 43.74
N GLY A 1199 -9.52 -1.71 43.82
CA GLY A 1199 -8.33 -1.33 44.58
C GLY A 1199 -7.68 -0.04 44.07
N ILE A 1200 -7.45 0.06 42.75
CA ILE A 1200 -6.91 1.26 42.08
C ILE A 1200 -7.78 2.48 42.39
N ARG A 1201 -9.11 2.34 42.25
CA ARG A 1201 -10.03 3.46 42.49
C ARG A 1201 -10.07 3.84 43.97
N LEU A 1202 -9.90 2.93 44.92
CA LEU A 1202 -9.85 3.26 46.36
C LEU A 1202 -8.55 3.96 46.77
N HIS A 1203 -7.39 3.49 46.28
CA HIS A 1203 -6.10 4.10 46.61
C HIS A 1203 -6.01 5.56 46.11
N ALA A 1204 -6.57 5.85 44.93
CA ALA A 1204 -6.72 7.22 44.41
C ALA A 1204 -7.79 8.07 45.15
N GLY A 1205 -8.38 7.56 46.24
CA GLY A 1205 -9.37 8.26 47.06
C GLY A 1205 -8.84 8.77 48.42
N GLN A 1206 -7.59 8.47 48.79
CA GLN A 1206 -7.02 8.96 50.04
C GLN A 1206 -6.48 10.41 49.90
N PRO A 1207 -6.79 11.33 50.83
CA PRO A 1207 -6.37 12.72 50.74
C PRO A 1207 -4.92 12.91 51.21
N ASN A 1208 -4.03 13.18 50.24
CA ASN A 1208 -2.60 13.50 50.40
C ASN A 1208 -1.70 12.34 50.89
N GLY A 1209 -0.41 12.43 50.53
CA GLY A 1209 0.60 11.42 50.83
C GLY A 1209 0.97 11.37 52.32
N ALA A 1210 0.27 10.54 53.09
CA ALA A 1210 0.73 10.08 54.39
C ALA A 1210 1.62 8.85 54.18
N ALA A 1211 2.93 9.06 54.07
CA ALA A 1211 3.90 7.97 54.21
C ALA A 1211 3.86 7.46 55.66
N VAL A 1212 3.20 6.33 55.88
CA VAL A 1212 3.24 5.58 57.13
C VAL A 1212 4.30 4.49 56.97
N VAL A 1213 5.30 4.54 57.86
CA VAL A 1213 6.48 3.67 57.89
C VAL A 1213 6.16 2.30 58.49
#